data_AF-A0A177QC38-F1
#
_entry.id   AF-A0A177QC38-F1
#
_cell.length_a   1.000
_cell.length_b   1.000
_cell.length_c   1.000
_cell.angle_alpha   90.00
_cell.angle_beta   90.00
_cell.angle_gamma   90.00
#
_symmetry.space_group_name_H-M   'P 1'
#
loop_
_entity.id
_entity.type
_entity.pdbx_description
1 polymer ?
#
loop_
_entity_poly.entity_id
_entity_poly.type
_entity_poly.pdbx_seq_one_letter_code
_entity_poly.pdbx_strand_id
1 'polypeptide(L)'
;MAAQVAPFTPRTTYGDLGLLDMPSARMAPDGEVAVTIGSLQGSQRYNFSFQAFPWLEGSFRYSHISNFPSPDFPPGTSLFDRSLGLKVRLLKEGDILPDFSIGVRDLLGTGVYGAEYMAASKRVGAVDFTLGAGWGRLADTNALPSPFCKLSSRLCVRGGREDTGGTVNFGQFFRGPKMGVFGGVQWNTPIPHLNLLAEYSSDRYRAEGGKGFKVRLPVNFGLGYRLYDTVNLNLGYFYGSTYGLSVSFSMDPTRESQPSRIGPDIPQPVYRTDQEQHEALVNLLQETRPKAGRVVRRPDLARRANFDMDEALYAVGNFREYEIVNSTLMINSGDFAGASQRCELYAQVAALRGDLISVAITDLDQSSGRVKFCKVPAAAPPVAAKAIPVLSQTALQARLRRELRTQGLELVTIDLRPSSLAIYYRNYRYLNQDEAIGRMARVLMANAPPNVEIFRFILLDDSMPIAEIKTARSALERAIPAYGGAEEIRSAITLGPAPVDVSPLEAAWRKFTPKLNWSFGPSFRTVFFDPEVPLQGQIYLQAWGNLDITPSVSLNGALEANVINNFNTGLPSNSVLPHVRTDLQQYFKEGANGINSLNVAYTTRLAPDVFFQMKAGYLEDMFAGGGGQILWRPGNGRWAFGADVYQVWQRDFNRLFGLQKYQTVTGHASVYYQLPWNDLNLAVHAGRYLAKDYGATFEIRRKFSTGVEIGAFATLTNVPFARFGEGSFDKGIYIYIPFEWALPVFTRSAYPLEVRSITRDGGARLAGDNSLYRRLFDSSVPQLEENIDEILQPKQ
;
A
#
# COMPACT_ATOMS: atom_id res chain seq x y z
N MET A 1 -3.00 -20.12 -33.40
CA MET A 1 -3.50 -20.54 -32.07
C MET A 1 -3.96 -19.28 -31.35
N ALA A 2 -5.26 -19.13 -31.09
CA ALA A 2 -5.73 -18.03 -30.25
C ALA A 2 -5.17 -18.23 -28.84
N ALA A 3 -4.54 -17.20 -28.28
CA ALA A 3 -4.04 -17.24 -26.91
C ALA A 3 -5.20 -17.59 -25.97
N GLN A 4 -5.07 -18.69 -25.23
CA GLN A 4 -6.08 -19.13 -24.28
C GLN A 4 -6.20 -18.06 -23.20
N VAL A 5 -7.35 -17.38 -23.13
CA VAL A 5 -7.62 -16.35 -22.11
C VAL A 5 -7.49 -16.99 -20.74
N ALA A 6 -6.70 -16.39 -19.84
CA ALA A 6 -6.49 -16.92 -18.52
C ALA A 6 -7.83 -17.06 -17.76
N PRO A 7 -8.15 -18.24 -17.19
CA PRO A 7 -9.41 -18.46 -16.48
C PRO A 7 -9.49 -17.55 -15.24
N PHE A 8 -10.61 -16.83 -15.04
CA PHE A 8 -10.90 -16.19 -13.74
C PHE A 8 -11.69 -17.13 -12.85
N THR A 9 -11.54 -16.95 -11.55
CA THR A 9 -12.50 -17.44 -10.56
C THR A 9 -13.48 -16.31 -10.22
N PRO A 10 -14.80 -16.55 -10.25
CA PRO A 10 -15.78 -15.54 -9.87
C PRO A 10 -15.76 -15.27 -8.36
N ARG A 11 -16.35 -14.14 -7.97
CA ARG A 11 -16.68 -13.85 -6.57
C ARG A 11 -18.16 -14.15 -6.31
N THR A 12 -18.40 -14.80 -5.19
CA THR A 12 -19.76 -15.20 -4.77
C THR A 12 -20.63 -13.97 -4.46
N THR A 13 -21.92 -14.19 -4.16
CA THR A 13 -22.79 -13.12 -3.61
C THR A 13 -22.31 -12.61 -2.24
N TYR A 14 -21.38 -13.32 -1.61
CA TYR A 14 -20.74 -13.01 -0.34
C TYR A 14 -19.36 -12.32 -0.51
N GLY A 15 -18.91 -12.06 -1.74
CA GLY A 15 -17.68 -11.32 -2.05
C GLY A 15 -16.37 -12.14 -2.00
N ASP A 16 -16.38 -13.28 -1.32
CA ASP A 16 -15.27 -14.24 -1.33
C ASP A 16 -15.18 -14.98 -2.67
N LEU A 17 -13.96 -15.39 -3.04
CA LEU A 17 -13.70 -16.19 -4.25
C LEU A 17 -14.36 -17.57 -4.14
N GLY A 18 -15.16 -17.91 -5.15
CA GLY A 18 -15.99 -19.11 -5.13
C GLY A 18 -16.80 -19.28 -6.40
N LEU A 19 -17.93 -19.98 -6.29
CA LEU A 19 -18.87 -20.19 -7.39
C LEU A 19 -19.94 -19.09 -7.37
N LEU A 20 -21.18 -19.42 -7.00
CA LEU A 20 -22.27 -18.44 -6.93
C LEU A 20 -22.50 -18.00 -5.48
N ASP A 21 -22.70 -18.96 -4.59
CA ASP A 21 -22.93 -18.74 -3.15
C ASP A 21 -21.90 -19.47 -2.29
N MET A 22 -21.39 -20.59 -2.81
CA MET A 22 -20.45 -21.46 -2.12
C MET A 22 -18.99 -21.01 -2.32
N PRO A 23 -18.18 -21.06 -1.25
CA PRO A 23 -16.77 -20.69 -1.32
C PRO A 23 -15.96 -21.74 -2.10
N SER A 24 -14.78 -21.34 -2.59
CA SER A 24 -13.79 -22.27 -3.16
C SER A 24 -12.46 -22.22 -2.42
N ALA A 25 -11.54 -23.12 -2.76
CA ALA A 25 -10.18 -23.08 -2.27
C ALA A 25 -9.31 -22.01 -2.96
N ARG A 26 -9.79 -21.46 -4.08
CA ARG A 26 -9.04 -20.52 -4.92
C ARG A 26 -8.72 -19.22 -4.18
N MET A 27 -7.55 -18.66 -4.50
CA MET A 27 -7.06 -17.37 -4.00
C MET A 27 -6.89 -16.40 -5.16
N ALA A 28 -7.05 -15.10 -4.89
CA ALA A 28 -6.77 -14.04 -5.84
C ALA A 28 -5.24 -13.88 -6.03
N PRO A 29 -4.81 -13.11 -7.05
CA PRO A 29 -3.45 -12.57 -7.12
C PRO A 29 -3.08 -11.84 -5.82
N ASP A 30 -1.80 -11.91 -5.45
CA ASP A 30 -1.30 -11.27 -4.22
C ASP A 30 -1.58 -9.76 -4.22
N GLY A 31 -2.07 -9.23 -3.11
CA GLY A 31 -2.42 -7.82 -2.96
C GLY A 31 -3.75 -7.40 -3.56
N GLU A 32 -4.41 -8.21 -4.41
CA GLU A 32 -5.67 -7.81 -5.06
C GLU A 32 -6.73 -7.36 -4.05
N VAL A 33 -7.35 -6.21 -4.33
CA VAL A 33 -8.54 -5.74 -3.61
C VAL A 33 -9.75 -5.80 -4.52
N ALA A 34 -10.93 -6.05 -3.96
CA ALA A 34 -12.15 -6.07 -4.72
C ALA A 34 -13.35 -5.52 -3.94
N VAL A 35 -14.18 -4.73 -4.62
CA VAL A 35 -15.52 -4.35 -4.14
C VAL A 35 -16.55 -5.20 -4.86
N THR A 36 -17.42 -5.89 -4.13
CA THR A 36 -18.45 -6.76 -4.70
C THR A 36 -19.84 -6.39 -4.20
N ILE A 37 -20.76 -6.13 -5.12
CA ILE A 37 -22.17 -5.90 -4.85
C ILE A 37 -22.92 -7.17 -5.23
N GLY A 38 -23.40 -7.89 -4.21
CA GLY A 38 -24.23 -9.09 -4.34
C GLY A 38 -25.70 -8.78 -4.05
N SER A 39 -26.60 -9.29 -4.87
CA SER A 39 -28.04 -9.14 -4.70
C SER A 39 -28.73 -10.48 -4.88
N LEU A 40 -29.57 -10.83 -3.92
CA LEU A 40 -30.53 -11.93 -3.95
C LEU A 40 -31.88 -11.39 -3.49
N GLN A 41 -32.96 -12.11 -3.78
CA GLN A 41 -34.29 -11.69 -3.34
C GLN A 41 -34.36 -11.54 -1.81
N GLY A 42 -34.64 -10.32 -1.36
CA GLY A 42 -34.74 -9.98 0.06
C GLY A 42 -33.39 -9.79 0.76
N SER A 43 -32.25 -9.82 0.05
CA SER A 43 -30.93 -9.54 0.63
C SER A 43 -29.98 -8.86 -0.34
N GLN A 44 -29.30 -7.81 0.14
CA GLN A 44 -28.22 -7.13 -0.57
C GLN A 44 -26.95 -7.18 0.27
N ARG A 45 -25.79 -7.33 -0.38
CA ARG A 45 -24.49 -7.47 0.27
C ARG A 45 -23.45 -6.62 -0.46
N TYR A 46 -22.77 -5.79 0.30
CA TYR A 46 -21.66 -4.96 -0.16
C TYR A 46 -20.39 -5.47 0.51
N ASN A 47 -19.43 -5.91 -0.28
CA ASN A 47 -18.24 -6.59 0.22
C ASN A 47 -16.99 -5.85 -0.22
N PHE A 48 -16.06 -5.65 0.69
CA PHE A 48 -14.68 -5.28 0.41
C PHE A 48 -13.81 -6.50 0.72
N SER A 49 -13.12 -7.04 -0.28
CA SER A 49 -12.22 -8.20 -0.13
C SER A 49 -10.79 -7.81 -0.44
N PHE A 50 -9.83 -8.39 0.26
CA PHE A 50 -8.40 -8.14 0.05
C PHE A 50 -7.59 -9.45 0.16
N GLN A 51 -6.71 -9.69 -0.79
CA GLN A 51 -5.74 -10.78 -0.77
C GLN A 51 -4.49 -10.31 -0.01
N ALA A 52 -4.52 -10.43 1.32
CA ALA A 52 -3.46 -9.95 2.23
C ALA A 52 -2.08 -10.53 1.90
N PHE A 53 -2.07 -11.83 1.60
CA PHE A 53 -0.91 -12.61 1.16
C PHE A 53 -1.38 -13.65 0.14
N PRO A 54 -0.49 -14.32 -0.61
CA PRO A 54 -0.90 -15.38 -1.55
C PRO A 54 -1.72 -16.51 -0.93
N TRP A 55 -1.69 -16.66 0.41
CA TRP A 55 -2.37 -17.68 1.19
C TRP A 55 -3.44 -17.14 2.14
N LEU A 56 -3.66 -15.82 2.24
CA LEU A 56 -4.61 -15.21 3.18
C LEU A 56 -5.53 -14.21 2.46
N GLU A 57 -6.83 -14.50 2.44
CA GLU A 57 -7.87 -13.59 1.98
C GLU A 57 -8.69 -13.11 3.18
N GLY A 58 -8.94 -11.80 3.25
CA GLY A 58 -9.87 -11.21 4.19
C GLY A 58 -11.02 -10.51 3.46
N SER A 59 -12.18 -10.46 4.09
CA SER A 59 -13.32 -9.72 3.58
C SER A 59 -14.07 -8.99 4.69
N PHE A 60 -14.54 -7.79 4.38
CA PHE A 60 -15.51 -7.06 5.16
C PHE A 60 -16.82 -7.03 4.37
N ARG A 61 -17.94 -7.30 5.03
CA ARG A 61 -19.26 -7.35 4.42
C ARG A 61 -20.24 -6.53 5.21
N TYR A 62 -20.99 -5.72 4.49
CA TYR A 62 -22.23 -5.14 4.97
C TYR A 62 -23.40 -5.76 4.24
N SER A 63 -24.43 -6.11 4.99
CA SER A 63 -25.58 -6.80 4.45
C SER A 63 -26.87 -6.19 4.94
N HIS A 64 -27.82 -6.12 4.03
CA HIS A 64 -29.21 -5.79 4.29
C HIS A 64 -30.05 -7.03 4.07
N ILE A 65 -30.92 -7.34 5.02
CA ILE A 65 -31.91 -8.42 4.93
C ILE A 65 -33.29 -7.82 5.19
N SER A 66 -34.15 -7.87 4.19
CA SER A 66 -35.50 -7.33 4.26
C SER A 66 -36.40 -8.23 5.11
N ASN A 67 -37.29 -7.64 5.92
CA ASN A 67 -38.30 -8.36 6.70
C ASN A 67 -37.71 -9.48 7.59
N PHE A 68 -36.60 -9.20 8.27
CA PHE A 68 -35.90 -10.20 9.08
C PHE A 68 -36.80 -10.70 10.22
N PRO A 69 -37.00 -12.02 10.37
CA PRO A 69 -37.86 -12.57 11.41
C PRO A 69 -37.12 -12.59 12.75
N SER A 70 -37.42 -11.63 13.63
CA SER A 70 -36.92 -11.59 15.00
C SER A 70 -38.07 -11.35 15.99
N PRO A 71 -38.09 -12.00 17.16
CA PRO A 71 -38.99 -11.64 18.26
C PRO A 71 -38.67 -10.28 18.88
N ASP A 72 -37.43 -9.80 18.72
CA ASP A 72 -36.95 -8.54 19.32
C ASP A 72 -37.26 -7.31 18.46
N PHE A 73 -37.68 -7.52 17.21
CA PHE A 73 -38.01 -6.45 16.28
C PHE A 73 -39.46 -6.53 15.80
N PRO A 74 -40.14 -5.39 15.57
CA PRO A 74 -41.46 -5.38 14.95
C PRO A 74 -41.51 -6.16 13.62
N PRO A 75 -42.64 -6.81 13.29
CA PRO A 75 -42.81 -7.45 11.99
C PRO A 75 -42.56 -6.47 10.85
N GLY A 76 -41.68 -6.83 9.91
CA GLY A 76 -41.34 -6.01 8.75
C GLY A 76 -40.05 -5.19 8.88
N THR A 77 -39.41 -5.22 10.06
CA THR A 77 -38.11 -4.59 10.25
C THR A 77 -37.01 -5.27 9.41
N SER A 78 -36.12 -4.46 8.82
CA SER A 78 -34.94 -4.96 8.11
C SER A 78 -33.79 -5.16 9.08
N LEU A 79 -32.99 -6.20 8.87
CA LEU A 79 -31.73 -6.38 9.59
C LEU A 79 -30.58 -5.83 8.76
N PHE A 80 -29.71 -5.06 9.40
CA PHE A 80 -28.43 -4.65 8.86
C PHE A 80 -27.33 -5.34 9.66
N ASP A 81 -26.44 -6.04 8.96
CA ASP A 81 -25.39 -6.84 9.59
C ASP A 81 -24.03 -6.54 8.97
N ARG A 82 -23.02 -6.43 9.82
CA ARG A 82 -21.61 -6.14 9.48
C ARG A 82 -20.79 -7.34 9.89
N SER A 83 -20.08 -7.94 8.94
CA SER A 83 -19.34 -9.16 9.16
C SER A 83 -17.93 -9.09 8.58
N LEU A 84 -17.00 -9.76 9.24
CA LEU A 84 -15.66 -10.02 8.70
C LEU A 84 -15.54 -11.50 8.33
N GLY A 85 -14.88 -11.78 7.21
CA GLY A 85 -14.53 -13.11 6.76
C GLY A 85 -13.02 -13.27 6.64
N LEU A 86 -12.55 -14.50 6.84
CA LEU A 86 -11.15 -14.89 6.63
C LEU A 86 -11.11 -16.23 5.90
N LYS A 87 -10.18 -16.37 4.96
CA LYS A 87 -9.89 -17.64 4.27
C LYS A 87 -8.38 -17.83 4.19
N VAL A 88 -7.92 -18.99 4.64
CA VAL A 88 -6.51 -19.38 4.71
C VAL A 88 -6.28 -20.55 3.77
N ARG A 89 -5.37 -20.39 2.80
CA ARG A 89 -4.87 -21.48 1.96
C ARG A 89 -3.87 -22.30 2.76
N LEU A 90 -4.10 -23.61 2.81
CA LEU A 90 -3.22 -24.55 3.47
C LEU A 90 -2.35 -25.31 2.46
N LEU A 91 -2.90 -25.61 1.27
CA LEU A 91 -2.18 -26.27 0.18
C LEU A 91 -2.46 -25.55 -1.12
N LYS A 92 -1.41 -25.23 -1.89
CA LYS A 92 -1.54 -24.76 -3.27
C LYS A 92 -1.72 -25.97 -4.18
N GLU A 93 -2.61 -25.86 -5.17
CA GLU A 93 -2.77 -26.91 -6.18
C GLU A 93 -1.43 -27.28 -6.82
N GLY A 94 -1.16 -28.58 -6.90
CA GLY A 94 -0.08 -29.16 -7.69
C GLY A 94 -0.64 -30.16 -8.70
N ASP A 95 0.20 -31.03 -9.26
CA ASP A 95 -0.24 -32.00 -10.27
C ASP A 95 -1.25 -33.00 -9.71
N ILE A 96 -1.06 -33.43 -8.46
CA ILE A 96 -1.92 -34.42 -7.78
C ILE A 96 -2.86 -33.74 -6.80
N LEU A 97 -2.32 -33.03 -5.80
CA LEU A 97 -3.11 -32.45 -4.71
C LEU A 97 -3.95 -31.25 -5.20
N PRO A 98 -5.20 -31.11 -4.72
CA PRO A 98 -6.01 -29.93 -4.97
C PRO A 98 -5.50 -28.73 -4.17
N ASP A 99 -5.91 -27.53 -4.58
CA ASP A 99 -5.90 -26.36 -3.71
C ASP A 99 -6.77 -26.65 -2.49
N PHE A 100 -6.31 -26.32 -1.28
CA PHE A 100 -7.07 -26.58 -0.05
C PHE A 100 -7.08 -25.35 0.85
N SER A 101 -8.27 -24.93 1.27
CA SER A 101 -8.45 -23.78 2.15
C SER A 101 -9.41 -24.09 3.31
N ILE A 102 -9.21 -23.35 4.40
CA ILE A 102 -10.19 -23.21 5.48
C ILE A 102 -10.68 -21.78 5.52
N GLY A 103 -11.93 -21.55 5.88
CA GLY A 103 -12.46 -20.21 6.02
C GLY A 103 -13.55 -20.07 7.05
N VAL A 104 -13.75 -18.83 7.47
CA VAL A 104 -14.79 -18.41 8.40
C VAL A 104 -15.53 -17.24 7.74
N ARG A 105 -16.85 -17.32 7.70
CA ARG A 105 -17.76 -16.23 7.36
C ARG A 105 -18.36 -15.71 8.67
N ASP A 106 -18.46 -14.40 8.77
CA ASP A 106 -19.09 -13.73 9.92
C ASP A 106 -18.39 -14.02 11.25
N LEU A 107 -17.08 -13.75 11.25
CA LEU A 107 -16.20 -13.77 12.41
C LEU A 107 -16.59 -12.76 13.49
N LEU A 108 -17.22 -11.65 13.07
CA LEU A 108 -17.35 -10.41 13.83
C LEU A 108 -18.69 -9.67 13.59
N GLY A 109 -19.78 -10.39 13.33
CA GLY A 109 -21.13 -9.83 13.16
C GLY A 109 -22.17 -10.49 14.07
N THR A 110 -23.43 -10.42 13.68
CA THR A 110 -24.58 -10.95 14.45
C THR A 110 -24.67 -12.49 14.45
N GLY A 111 -23.86 -13.16 13.63
CA GLY A 111 -23.87 -14.62 13.47
C GLY A 111 -24.95 -15.12 12.51
N VAL A 112 -25.72 -14.23 11.87
CA VAL A 112 -26.74 -14.59 10.87
C VAL A 112 -26.11 -15.28 9.65
N TYR A 113 -24.90 -14.87 9.29
CA TYR A 113 -24.10 -15.48 8.22
C TYR A 113 -22.97 -16.37 8.75
N GLY A 114 -22.97 -16.65 10.06
CA GLY A 114 -21.98 -17.46 10.77
C GLY A 114 -21.78 -18.84 10.15
N ALA A 115 -20.60 -19.07 9.58
CA ALA A 115 -20.22 -20.36 9.03
C ALA A 115 -18.70 -20.56 9.01
N GLU A 116 -18.27 -21.79 9.22
CA GLU A 116 -16.89 -22.21 8.95
C GLU A 116 -16.90 -23.27 7.86
N TYR A 117 -15.87 -23.29 7.02
CA TYR A 117 -15.78 -24.23 5.92
C TYR A 117 -14.36 -24.70 5.66
N MET A 118 -14.29 -25.84 4.99
CA MET A 118 -13.12 -26.36 4.30
C MET A 118 -13.50 -26.54 2.84
N ALA A 119 -12.62 -26.15 1.93
CA ALA A 119 -12.83 -26.30 0.49
C ALA A 119 -11.58 -26.88 -0.16
N ALA A 120 -11.80 -27.77 -1.13
CA ALA A 120 -10.78 -28.30 -2.01
C ALA A 120 -11.16 -27.97 -3.46
N SER A 121 -10.24 -27.37 -4.24
CA SER A 121 -10.48 -27.03 -5.64
C SER A 121 -9.41 -27.62 -6.56
N LYS A 122 -9.81 -28.19 -7.70
CA LYS A 122 -8.92 -28.83 -8.66
C LYS A 122 -9.32 -28.45 -10.08
N ARG A 123 -8.35 -27.98 -10.86
CA ARG A 123 -8.53 -27.67 -12.28
C ARG A 123 -8.07 -28.84 -13.14
N VAL A 124 -8.97 -29.29 -14.01
CA VAL A 124 -8.70 -30.34 -15.00
C VAL A 124 -9.13 -29.80 -16.36
N GLY A 125 -8.14 -29.40 -17.17
CA GLY A 125 -8.38 -28.74 -18.44
C GLY A 125 -9.20 -27.45 -18.28
N ALA A 126 -10.34 -27.37 -18.97
CA ALA A 126 -11.23 -26.21 -18.92
C ALA A 126 -12.18 -26.19 -17.72
N VAL A 127 -12.20 -27.23 -16.89
CA VAL A 127 -13.15 -27.38 -15.78
C VAL A 127 -12.43 -27.23 -14.44
N ASP A 128 -13.00 -26.44 -13.53
CA ASP A 128 -12.55 -26.26 -12.17
C ASP A 128 -13.59 -26.86 -11.21
N PHE A 129 -13.20 -27.90 -10.50
CA PHE A 129 -14.05 -28.61 -9.55
C PHE A 129 -13.81 -28.08 -8.15
N THR A 130 -14.87 -27.92 -7.36
CA THR A 130 -14.78 -27.60 -5.94
C THR A 130 -15.62 -28.58 -5.13
N LEU A 131 -15.06 -29.09 -4.03
CA LEU A 131 -15.75 -29.89 -3.02
C LEU A 131 -15.42 -29.32 -1.65
N GLY A 132 -16.42 -29.18 -0.78
CA GLY A 132 -16.20 -28.64 0.54
C GLY A 132 -17.18 -29.16 1.58
N ALA A 133 -16.86 -28.85 2.82
CA ALA A 133 -17.65 -29.17 3.99
C ALA A 133 -17.77 -27.94 4.89
N GLY A 134 -18.94 -27.73 5.49
CA GLY A 134 -19.24 -26.54 6.28
C GLY A 134 -20.00 -26.82 7.56
N TRP A 135 -19.85 -25.89 8.51
CA TRP A 135 -20.50 -25.83 9.81
C TRP A 135 -21.33 -24.54 9.93
N GLY A 136 -22.13 -24.46 10.99
CA GLY A 136 -23.07 -23.36 11.18
C GLY A 136 -24.11 -23.35 10.08
N ARG A 137 -24.26 -22.22 9.39
CA ARG A 137 -25.23 -22.06 8.30
C ARG A 137 -24.99 -22.99 7.11
N LEU A 138 -23.73 -23.37 6.86
CA LEU A 138 -23.37 -24.31 5.80
C LEU A 138 -23.65 -25.78 6.18
N ALA A 139 -24.43 -26.06 7.22
CA ALA A 139 -24.79 -27.39 7.69
C ALA A 139 -26.31 -27.62 7.77
N ASP A 140 -27.09 -27.00 6.87
CA ASP A 140 -28.55 -27.08 6.88
C ASP A 140 -29.15 -28.13 5.94
N THR A 141 -28.63 -28.25 4.72
CA THR A 141 -29.10 -29.23 3.72
C THR A 141 -28.34 -30.54 3.83
N ASN A 142 -29.08 -31.66 3.92
CA ASN A 142 -28.56 -33.03 3.91
C ASN A 142 -27.34 -33.24 4.84
N ALA A 143 -27.35 -32.55 5.98
CA ALA A 143 -26.20 -32.50 6.85
C ALA A 143 -25.92 -33.84 7.52
N LEU A 144 -24.64 -34.21 7.55
CA LEU A 144 -24.12 -35.41 8.16
C LEU A 144 -23.76 -35.15 9.63
N PRO A 145 -23.71 -36.19 10.49
CA PRO A 145 -23.13 -36.05 11.82
C PRO A 145 -21.69 -35.51 11.71
N SER A 146 -21.37 -34.47 12.49
CA SER A 146 -20.04 -33.89 12.44
C SER A 146 -18.98 -34.91 12.87
N PRO A 147 -17.90 -35.14 12.08
CA PRO A 147 -16.84 -36.07 12.48
C PRO A 147 -16.10 -35.60 13.73
N PHE A 148 -16.05 -34.30 13.99
CA PHE A 148 -15.36 -33.70 15.14
C PHE A 148 -16.06 -34.00 16.47
N CYS A 149 -17.34 -34.36 16.45
CA CYS A 149 -18.04 -34.89 17.62
C CYS A 149 -17.38 -36.13 18.21
N LYS A 150 -16.73 -36.95 17.37
CA LYS A 150 -16.03 -38.16 17.83
C LYS A 150 -14.69 -37.84 18.50
N LEU A 151 -14.11 -36.67 18.21
CA LEU A 151 -12.85 -36.23 18.83
C LEU A 151 -13.11 -35.63 20.22
N SER A 152 -14.19 -34.88 20.40
CA SER A 152 -14.60 -34.35 21.70
C SER A 152 -16.08 -33.97 21.71
N SER A 153 -16.77 -34.28 22.80
CA SER A 153 -18.17 -33.84 23.02
C SER A 153 -18.33 -32.33 23.05
N ARG A 154 -17.27 -31.57 23.40
CA ARG A 154 -17.26 -30.10 23.36
C ARG A 154 -17.37 -29.54 21.95
N LEU A 155 -16.95 -30.30 20.93
CA LEU A 155 -17.03 -29.89 19.52
C LEU A 155 -18.43 -30.14 18.92
N CYS A 156 -19.29 -30.91 19.61
CA CYS A 156 -20.68 -31.09 19.20
C CYS A 156 -21.58 -29.90 19.53
N VAL A 157 -21.15 -29.02 20.42
CA VAL A 157 -21.99 -27.92 20.92
C VAL A 157 -21.52 -26.61 20.29
N ARG A 158 -22.43 -25.94 19.58
CA ARG A 158 -22.24 -24.59 19.07
C ARG A 158 -23.02 -23.61 19.95
N GLY A 159 -22.42 -22.47 20.28
CA GLY A 159 -23.09 -21.38 21.00
C GLY A 159 -24.24 -20.78 20.17
N GLY A 160 -25.12 -20.03 20.85
CA GLY A 160 -26.22 -19.28 20.21
C GLY A 160 -25.74 -18.07 19.40
N ARG A 161 -26.67 -17.41 18.71
CA ARG A 161 -26.42 -16.11 18.04
C ARG A 161 -26.17 -15.02 19.08
N GLU A 162 -25.41 -14.00 18.71
CA GLU A 162 -25.21 -12.82 19.55
C GLU A 162 -26.07 -11.67 19.05
N ASP A 163 -26.92 -11.12 19.92
CA ASP A 163 -27.97 -10.17 19.54
C ASP A 163 -27.42 -8.78 19.13
N THR A 164 -26.19 -8.44 19.54
CA THR A 164 -25.59 -7.11 19.28
C THR A 164 -24.45 -7.11 18.27
N GLY A 165 -23.97 -8.26 17.79
CA GLY A 165 -22.82 -8.35 16.88
C GLY A 165 -21.50 -7.75 17.40
N GLY A 166 -20.40 -7.96 16.65
CA GLY A 166 -19.12 -7.27 16.89
C GLY A 166 -18.21 -7.82 18.00
N THR A 167 -18.53 -8.97 18.60
CA THR A 167 -17.61 -9.73 19.48
C THR A 167 -17.01 -10.93 18.75
N VAL A 168 -15.73 -11.25 19.03
CA VAL A 168 -15.07 -12.41 18.40
C VAL A 168 -15.32 -13.65 19.25
N ASN A 169 -16.02 -14.64 18.71
CA ASN A 169 -16.25 -15.90 19.42
C ASN A 169 -15.48 -17.08 18.81
N PHE A 170 -14.16 -17.11 19.05
CA PHE A 170 -13.29 -18.23 18.64
C PHE A 170 -13.75 -19.60 19.16
N GLY A 171 -14.54 -19.62 20.23
CA GLY A 171 -15.06 -20.84 20.85
C GLY A 171 -16.12 -21.58 20.02
N GLN A 172 -16.61 -21.01 18.92
CA GLN A 172 -17.66 -21.63 18.09
C GLN A 172 -17.14 -22.28 16.80
N PHE A 173 -15.87 -22.07 16.42
CA PHE A 173 -15.38 -22.50 15.11
C PHE A 173 -15.31 -24.01 14.96
N PHE A 174 -15.78 -24.49 13.80
CA PHE A 174 -15.85 -25.91 13.45
C PHE A 174 -16.59 -26.75 14.51
N ARG A 175 -17.54 -26.14 15.22
CA ARG A 175 -18.40 -26.81 16.19
C ARG A 175 -19.85 -26.91 15.73
N GLY A 176 -20.49 -27.96 16.22
CA GLY A 176 -21.90 -28.24 16.01
C GLY A 176 -22.12 -29.73 15.73
N PRO A 177 -23.36 -30.22 15.92
CA PRO A 177 -23.67 -31.64 15.76
C PRO A 177 -23.69 -32.07 14.28
N LYS A 178 -23.73 -31.10 13.36
CA LYS A 178 -23.97 -31.31 11.93
C LYS A 178 -22.88 -30.67 11.09
N MET A 179 -22.57 -31.30 9.97
CA MET A 179 -21.67 -30.82 8.92
C MET A 179 -22.39 -30.96 7.58
N GLY A 180 -22.48 -29.90 6.79
CA GLY A 180 -23.01 -29.95 5.42
C GLY A 180 -21.89 -30.14 4.40
N VAL A 181 -22.22 -30.78 3.28
CA VAL A 181 -21.32 -30.92 2.14
C VAL A 181 -21.80 -30.00 1.04
N PHE A 182 -20.89 -29.27 0.42
CA PHE A 182 -21.16 -28.43 -0.74
C PHE A 182 -20.14 -28.72 -1.84
N GLY A 183 -20.43 -28.29 -3.06
CA GLY A 183 -19.48 -28.44 -4.15
C GLY A 183 -20.05 -27.93 -5.45
N GLY A 184 -19.23 -27.92 -6.50
CA GLY A 184 -19.69 -27.47 -7.79
C GLY A 184 -18.59 -27.48 -8.83
N VAL A 185 -18.98 -27.05 -10.02
CA VAL A 185 -18.14 -27.02 -11.21
C VAL A 185 -18.22 -25.65 -11.86
N GLN A 186 -17.06 -25.13 -12.22
CA GLN A 186 -16.92 -24.02 -13.14
C GLN A 186 -16.37 -24.56 -14.45
N TRP A 187 -17.06 -24.31 -15.55
CA TRP A 187 -16.55 -24.60 -16.88
C TRP A 187 -16.17 -23.31 -17.59
N ASN A 188 -14.87 -23.15 -17.86
CA ASN A 188 -14.34 -22.07 -18.69
C ASN A 188 -14.68 -22.41 -20.15
N THR A 189 -15.64 -21.69 -20.72
CA THR A 189 -16.15 -22.04 -22.04
C THR A 189 -15.15 -21.64 -23.14
N PRO A 190 -15.30 -22.18 -24.36
CA PRO A 190 -14.56 -21.69 -25.52
C PRO A 190 -14.89 -20.23 -25.88
N ILE A 191 -15.98 -19.67 -25.36
CA ILE A 191 -16.34 -18.26 -25.54
C ILE A 191 -15.43 -17.43 -24.61
N PRO A 192 -14.66 -16.45 -25.15
CA PRO A 192 -13.79 -15.62 -24.34
C PRO A 192 -14.53 -15.01 -23.14
N HIS A 193 -13.90 -15.06 -21.97
CA HIS A 193 -14.36 -14.43 -20.73
C HIS A 193 -15.67 -14.98 -20.14
N LEU A 194 -16.22 -16.09 -20.66
CA LEU A 194 -17.47 -16.68 -20.18
C LEU A 194 -17.24 -18.01 -19.44
N ASN A 195 -17.79 -18.08 -18.23
CA ASN A 195 -17.82 -19.26 -17.37
C ASN A 195 -19.26 -19.74 -17.15
N LEU A 196 -19.50 -21.05 -17.26
CA LEU A 196 -20.73 -21.67 -16.75
C LEU A 196 -20.47 -22.22 -15.35
N LEU A 197 -21.42 -22.00 -14.44
CA LEU A 197 -21.32 -22.35 -13.03
C LEU A 197 -22.49 -23.26 -12.66
N ALA A 198 -22.20 -24.35 -11.96
CA ALA A 198 -23.21 -25.16 -11.28
C ALA A 198 -22.70 -25.51 -9.88
N GLU A 199 -23.50 -25.28 -8.85
CA GLU A 199 -23.14 -25.60 -7.47
C GLU A 199 -24.28 -26.32 -6.74
N TYR A 200 -23.90 -27.23 -5.86
CA TYR A 200 -24.72 -27.78 -4.80
C TYR A 200 -24.43 -27.02 -3.51
N SER A 201 -25.45 -26.38 -2.94
CA SER A 201 -25.35 -25.57 -1.73
C SER A 201 -25.85 -26.33 -0.50
N SER A 202 -25.09 -26.22 0.58
CA SER A 202 -25.45 -26.79 1.88
C SER A 202 -26.27 -25.85 2.76
N ASP A 203 -26.55 -24.63 2.30
CA ASP A 203 -27.32 -23.60 3.00
C ASP A 203 -28.83 -23.71 2.67
N ARG A 204 -29.70 -23.42 3.65
CA ARG A 204 -31.16 -23.33 3.47
C ARG A 204 -31.76 -21.96 3.78
N TYR A 205 -30.95 -20.97 4.12
CA TYR A 205 -31.44 -19.64 4.50
C TYR A 205 -32.44 -19.68 5.66
N ARG A 206 -32.19 -20.56 6.64
CA ARG A 206 -33.08 -20.72 7.80
C ARG A 206 -33.14 -19.47 8.67
N ALA A 207 -32.06 -18.70 8.75
CA ALA A 207 -32.00 -17.50 9.59
C ALA A 207 -33.00 -16.43 9.13
N GLU A 208 -33.26 -16.36 7.83
CA GLU A 208 -34.15 -15.41 7.17
C GLU A 208 -35.61 -15.88 7.15
N GLY A 209 -35.91 -17.06 7.71
CA GLY A 209 -37.25 -17.59 7.93
C GLY A 209 -38.13 -17.71 6.69
N GLY A 210 -37.53 -17.82 5.49
CA GLY A 210 -38.24 -18.00 4.22
C GLY A 210 -39.01 -16.77 3.71
N LYS A 211 -38.82 -15.59 4.31
CA LYS A 211 -39.46 -14.33 3.87
C LYS A 211 -38.75 -13.66 2.68
N GLY A 212 -37.50 -14.02 2.38
CA GLY A 212 -36.79 -13.60 1.16
C GLY A 212 -37.19 -14.45 -0.05
N PHE A 213 -36.80 -15.72 -0.04
CA PHE A 213 -37.18 -16.73 -1.03
C PHE A 213 -37.29 -18.11 -0.38
N LYS A 214 -37.86 -19.08 -1.10
CA LYS A 214 -38.03 -20.46 -0.61
C LYS A 214 -37.06 -21.40 -1.31
N VAL A 215 -36.18 -22.04 -0.54
CA VAL A 215 -35.27 -23.07 -1.07
C VAL A 215 -36.07 -24.31 -1.50
N ARG A 216 -36.19 -24.54 -2.81
CA ARG A 216 -36.86 -25.72 -3.41
C ARG A 216 -35.88 -26.80 -3.82
N LEU A 217 -34.73 -26.40 -4.35
CA LEU A 217 -33.66 -27.26 -4.79
C LEU A 217 -32.35 -26.75 -4.20
N PRO A 218 -31.45 -27.60 -3.70
CA PRO A 218 -30.14 -27.19 -3.18
C PRO A 218 -29.10 -27.03 -4.29
N VAL A 219 -29.53 -26.68 -5.51
CA VAL A 219 -28.66 -26.55 -6.68
C VAL A 219 -28.87 -25.18 -7.31
N ASN A 220 -27.76 -24.50 -7.61
CA ASN A 220 -27.73 -23.20 -8.26
C ASN A 220 -27.00 -23.32 -9.59
N PHE A 221 -27.47 -22.59 -10.60
CA PHE A 221 -26.86 -22.51 -11.92
C PHE A 221 -26.58 -21.06 -12.26
N GLY A 222 -25.49 -20.78 -12.97
CA GLY A 222 -25.17 -19.41 -13.31
C GLY A 222 -24.10 -19.25 -14.36
N LEU A 223 -23.87 -17.99 -14.67
CA LEU A 223 -23.02 -17.48 -15.73
C LEU A 223 -22.09 -16.45 -15.09
N GLY A 224 -20.79 -16.63 -15.25
CA GLY A 224 -19.79 -15.61 -14.91
C GLY A 224 -19.21 -15.01 -16.18
N TYR A 225 -19.17 -13.68 -16.28
CA TYR A 225 -18.61 -12.99 -17.42
C TYR A 225 -17.63 -11.90 -16.97
N ARG A 226 -16.39 -11.95 -17.48
CA ARG A 226 -15.37 -10.91 -17.25
C ARG A 226 -15.53 -9.84 -18.33
N LEU A 227 -16.18 -8.74 -18.00
CA LEU A 227 -16.43 -7.60 -18.91
C LEU A 227 -15.13 -6.86 -19.26
N TYR A 228 -14.31 -6.64 -18.23
CA TYR A 228 -12.98 -6.04 -18.29
C TYR A 228 -12.09 -6.80 -17.31
N ASP A 229 -10.77 -6.63 -17.39
CA ASP A 229 -9.85 -7.27 -16.44
C ASP A 229 -10.13 -6.91 -14.98
N THR A 230 -10.78 -5.76 -14.75
CA THR A 230 -11.18 -5.25 -13.44
C THR A 230 -12.67 -5.41 -13.11
N VAL A 231 -13.51 -5.89 -14.04
CA VAL A 231 -14.97 -5.94 -13.84
C VAL A 231 -15.52 -7.32 -14.18
N ASN A 232 -16.09 -7.99 -13.18
CA ASN A 232 -16.71 -9.31 -13.31
C ASN A 232 -18.20 -9.26 -12.96
N LEU A 233 -19.02 -9.94 -13.76
CA LEU A 233 -20.46 -10.06 -13.60
C LEU A 233 -20.84 -11.53 -13.40
N ASN A 234 -21.58 -11.85 -12.35
CA ASN A 234 -22.16 -13.18 -12.15
C ASN A 234 -23.68 -13.07 -12.07
N LEU A 235 -24.37 -13.83 -12.92
CA LEU A 235 -25.82 -13.98 -12.91
C LEU A 235 -26.15 -15.44 -12.59
N GLY A 236 -27.10 -15.69 -11.69
CA GLY A 236 -27.48 -17.05 -11.35
C GLY A 236 -28.96 -17.23 -11.07
N TYR A 237 -29.45 -18.45 -11.29
CA TYR A 237 -30.71 -18.97 -10.78
C TYR A 237 -30.42 -19.81 -9.53
N PHE A 238 -30.94 -19.34 -8.41
CA PHE A 238 -30.64 -19.85 -7.08
C PHE A 238 -31.83 -20.60 -6.49
N TYR A 239 -31.51 -21.73 -5.87
CA TYR A 239 -32.33 -22.52 -4.99
C TYR A 239 -33.66 -23.00 -5.59
N GLY A 240 -33.77 -23.04 -6.93
CA GLY A 240 -34.98 -23.39 -7.66
C GLY A 240 -36.12 -22.36 -7.51
N SER A 241 -35.84 -21.12 -7.13
CA SER A 241 -36.91 -20.15 -6.83
C SER A 241 -36.58 -18.68 -7.10
N THR A 242 -35.30 -18.32 -7.19
CA THR A 242 -34.90 -16.91 -7.21
C THR A 242 -33.72 -16.66 -8.13
N TYR A 243 -33.45 -15.40 -8.43
CA TYR A 243 -32.31 -14.99 -9.23
C TYR A 243 -31.36 -14.15 -8.37
N GLY A 244 -30.08 -14.20 -8.70
CA GLY A 244 -29.06 -13.42 -8.03
C GLY A 244 -28.08 -12.81 -9.01
N LEU A 245 -27.54 -11.66 -8.61
CA LEU A 245 -26.57 -10.89 -9.35
C LEU A 245 -25.38 -10.59 -8.43
N SER A 246 -24.16 -10.72 -8.95
CA SER A 246 -22.95 -10.22 -8.30
C SER A 246 -22.14 -9.40 -9.30
N VAL A 247 -21.78 -8.17 -8.93
CA VAL A 247 -20.90 -7.31 -9.71
C VAL A 247 -19.65 -7.07 -8.88
N SER A 248 -18.48 -7.41 -9.41
CA SER A 248 -17.20 -7.28 -8.71
C SER A 248 -16.25 -6.36 -9.47
N PHE A 249 -15.68 -5.40 -8.75
CA PHE A 249 -14.63 -4.49 -9.23
C PHE A 249 -13.32 -4.87 -8.54
N SER A 250 -12.37 -5.43 -9.27
CA SER A 250 -11.06 -5.85 -8.77
C SER A 250 -9.95 -4.89 -9.19
N MET A 251 -9.00 -4.66 -8.29
CA MET A 251 -7.85 -3.77 -8.48
C MET A 251 -6.59 -4.50 -8.00
N ASP A 252 -5.55 -4.51 -8.84
CA ASP A 252 -4.24 -5.08 -8.51
C ASP A 252 -3.29 -3.94 -8.10
N PRO A 253 -3.01 -3.76 -6.79
CA PRO A 253 -2.13 -2.70 -6.32
C PRO A 253 -0.64 -3.02 -6.54
N THR A 254 -0.29 -4.22 -7.01
CA THR A 254 1.10 -4.59 -7.33
C THR A 254 1.53 -4.08 -8.70
N ARG A 255 0.58 -3.57 -9.50
CA ARG A 255 0.83 -3.10 -10.87
C ARG A 255 0.35 -1.67 -11.03
N GLU A 256 1.08 -0.92 -11.84
CA GLU A 256 0.64 0.40 -12.26
C GLU A 256 -0.55 0.28 -13.21
N SER A 257 -1.63 1.01 -12.92
CA SER A 257 -2.80 1.08 -13.81
C SER A 257 -2.50 1.89 -15.08
N GLN A 258 -1.56 2.84 -14.99
CA GLN A 258 -1.20 3.76 -16.08
C GLN A 258 0.33 3.82 -16.22
N PRO A 259 0.96 3.07 -17.15
CA PRO A 259 2.41 3.01 -17.26
C PRO A 259 3.03 4.29 -17.85
N SER A 260 2.22 5.14 -18.49
CA SER A 260 2.66 6.42 -19.04
C SER A 260 2.03 7.58 -18.27
N ARG A 261 2.80 8.66 -18.09
CA ARG A 261 2.43 9.81 -17.29
C ARG A 261 2.39 11.07 -18.14
N ILE A 262 1.47 11.97 -17.78
CA ILE A 262 1.44 13.33 -18.31
C ILE A 262 2.36 14.16 -17.43
N GLY A 263 3.48 14.58 -18.00
CA GLY A 263 4.48 15.35 -17.28
C GLY A 263 5.60 15.88 -18.15
N PRO A 264 6.61 16.50 -17.52
CA PRO A 264 7.79 16.98 -18.22
C PRO A 264 8.66 15.80 -18.66
N ASP A 265 9.26 15.94 -19.85
CA ASP A 265 10.24 14.98 -20.35
C ASP A 265 11.37 14.77 -19.34
N ILE A 266 11.91 13.56 -19.34
CA ILE A 266 13.08 13.20 -18.53
C ILE A 266 14.26 14.07 -18.99
N PRO A 267 14.90 14.83 -18.08
CA PRO A 267 16.05 15.66 -18.42
C PRO A 267 17.15 14.83 -19.07
N GLN A 268 17.83 15.34 -20.10
CA GLN A 268 18.94 14.60 -20.70
C GLN A 268 20.22 14.82 -19.90
N PRO A 269 20.92 13.75 -19.46
CA PRO A 269 22.19 13.90 -18.76
C PRO A 269 23.30 14.43 -19.68
N VAL A 270 24.29 15.11 -19.09
CA VAL A 270 25.56 15.43 -19.77
C VAL A 270 26.70 14.73 -19.03
N TYR A 271 27.53 14.02 -19.80
CA TYR A 271 28.64 13.24 -19.29
C TYR A 271 29.94 14.05 -19.34
N ARG A 272 30.74 13.94 -18.27
CA ARG A 272 32.11 14.45 -18.23
C ARG A 272 33.04 13.64 -19.11
N THR A 273 34.08 14.29 -19.63
CA THR A 273 35.22 13.61 -20.26
C THR A 273 35.97 12.75 -19.24
N ASP A 274 36.68 11.72 -19.71
CA ASP A 274 37.51 10.86 -18.84
C ASP A 274 38.53 11.65 -18.02
N GLN A 275 39.10 12.71 -18.61
CA GLN A 275 40.03 13.60 -17.92
C GLN A 275 39.34 14.36 -16.77
N GLU A 276 38.18 14.96 -17.00
CA GLU A 276 37.41 15.65 -15.96
C GLU A 276 36.97 14.70 -14.84
N GLN A 277 36.59 13.46 -15.18
CA GLN A 277 36.27 12.44 -14.18
C GLN A 277 37.49 12.10 -13.31
N HIS A 278 38.65 11.89 -13.95
CA HIS A 278 39.90 11.60 -13.25
C HIS A 278 40.30 12.74 -12.30
N GLU A 279 40.27 13.98 -12.79
CA GLU A 279 40.61 15.17 -12.01
C GLU A 279 39.66 15.36 -10.81
N ALA A 280 38.36 15.18 -11.00
CA ALA A 280 37.38 15.28 -9.92
C ALA A 280 37.62 14.22 -8.83
N LEU A 281 37.93 12.98 -9.23
CA LEU A 281 38.25 11.90 -8.29
C LEU A 281 39.56 12.18 -7.52
N VAL A 282 40.60 12.67 -8.20
CA VAL A 282 41.86 13.06 -7.56
C VAL A 282 41.62 14.16 -6.52
N ASN A 283 40.82 15.18 -6.85
CA ASN A 283 40.47 16.25 -5.92
C ASN A 283 39.71 15.73 -4.70
N LEU A 284 38.69 14.88 -4.91
CA LEU A 284 37.95 14.24 -3.83
C LEU A 284 38.88 13.43 -2.90
N LEU A 285 39.81 12.66 -3.46
CA LEU A 285 40.78 11.87 -2.70
C LEU A 285 41.76 12.74 -1.91
N GLN A 286 42.13 13.91 -2.42
CA GLN A 286 42.97 14.87 -1.70
C GLN A 286 42.23 15.50 -0.51
N GLU A 287 40.95 15.87 -0.68
CA GLU A 287 40.11 16.42 0.38
C GLU A 287 39.79 15.42 1.50
N THR A 288 39.67 14.14 1.15
CA THR A 288 39.31 13.06 2.08
C THR A 288 40.52 12.40 2.76
N ARG A 289 41.77 12.82 2.44
CA ARG A 289 42.95 12.25 3.11
C ARG A 289 42.88 12.50 4.62
N PRO A 290 42.88 11.46 5.47
CA PRO A 290 43.01 11.66 6.91
C PRO A 290 44.34 12.37 7.21
N LYS A 291 44.33 13.35 8.13
CA LYS A 291 45.56 13.96 8.66
C LYS A 291 46.46 12.86 9.20
N ALA A 292 47.54 12.56 8.46
CA ALA A 292 48.65 11.68 8.81
C ALA A 292 48.33 10.52 9.79
N GLY A 293 47.48 9.59 9.36
CA GLY A 293 47.40 8.23 9.90
C GLY A 293 47.94 7.27 8.85
N ARG A 294 48.99 6.53 9.19
CA ARG A 294 49.74 5.54 8.39
C ARG A 294 49.08 5.15 7.07
N VAL A 295 49.61 5.70 5.96
CA VAL A 295 49.27 5.29 4.60
C VAL A 295 49.60 3.80 4.46
N VAL A 296 48.58 2.95 4.45
CA VAL A 296 48.71 1.62 3.85
C VAL A 296 48.82 1.87 2.35
N ARG A 297 50.04 1.86 1.81
CA ARG A 297 50.26 1.75 0.37
C ARG A 297 49.62 0.44 -0.09
N ARG A 298 48.41 0.51 -0.64
CA ARG A 298 47.95 -0.52 -1.57
C ARG A 298 48.73 -0.32 -2.87
N PRO A 299 49.44 -1.33 -3.38
CA PRO A 299 50.07 -1.23 -4.69
C PRO A 299 48.99 -1.15 -5.77
N ASP A 300 49.17 -0.22 -6.69
CA ASP A 300 48.62 -0.16 -8.05
C ASP A 300 47.10 -0.23 -8.25
N LEU A 301 46.47 0.94 -8.29
CA LEU A 301 45.21 1.23 -9.01
C LEU A 301 45.41 1.30 -10.55
N ALA A 302 46.49 0.73 -11.08
CA ALA A 302 46.82 0.68 -12.50
C ALA A 302 46.61 -0.72 -13.13
N ARG A 303 45.84 -1.59 -12.48
CA ARG A 303 45.29 -2.78 -13.12
C ARG A 303 43.77 -2.67 -13.17
N ARG A 304 43.26 -2.77 -14.39
CA ARG A 304 41.84 -2.81 -14.77
C ARG A 304 41.02 -3.56 -13.72
N ALA A 305 39.83 -3.03 -13.43
CA ALA A 305 38.77 -3.78 -12.77
C ALA A 305 38.61 -5.11 -13.51
N ASN A 306 38.98 -6.22 -12.86
CA ASN A 306 38.61 -7.53 -13.37
C ASN A 306 37.10 -7.65 -13.10
N PHE A 307 36.32 -7.40 -14.14
CA PHE A 307 34.95 -7.91 -14.23
C PHE A 307 35.03 -9.43 -14.01
N ASP A 308 34.51 -9.88 -12.86
CA ASP A 308 34.43 -11.30 -12.54
C ASP A 308 33.23 -11.88 -13.30
N MET A 309 33.55 -12.43 -14.47
CA MET A 309 32.56 -12.99 -15.39
C MET A 309 31.85 -14.19 -14.76
N ASP A 310 32.51 -14.95 -13.86
CA ASP A 310 31.86 -16.06 -13.16
C ASP A 310 30.71 -15.54 -12.29
N GLU A 311 30.98 -14.58 -11.39
CA GLU A 311 29.98 -14.02 -10.48
C GLU A 311 28.80 -13.38 -11.24
N ALA A 312 29.12 -12.61 -12.28
CA ALA A 312 28.11 -11.93 -13.09
C ALA A 312 27.22 -12.90 -13.89
N LEU A 313 27.77 -14.02 -14.39
CA LEU A 313 26.99 -15.04 -15.09
C LEU A 313 26.14 -15.87 -14.12
N TYR A 314 26.63 -16.16 -12.91
CA TYR A 314 25.87 -16.90 -11.90
C TYR A 314 24.66 -16.10 -11.40
N ALA A 315 24.75 -14.76 -11.39
CA ALA A 315 23.62 -13.88 -11.07
C ALA A 315 22.48 -13.96 -12.10
N VAL A 316 22.78 -14.30 -13.36
CA VAL A 316 21.76 -14.46 -14.41
C VAL A 316 21.13 -15.85 -14.37
N GLY A 317 21.90 -16.87 -14.02
CA GLY A 317 21.38 -18.21 -13.79
C GLY A 317 22.47 -19.27 -13.82
N ASN A 318 22.16 -20.43 -13.25
CA ASN A 318 23.09 -21.55 -13.17
C ASN A 318 23.60 -21.96 -14.57
N PHE A 319 24.91 -22.16 -14.65
CA PHE A 319 25.61 -22.73 -15.79
C PHE A 319 26.68 -23.68 -15.26
N ARG A 320 27.18 -24.57 -16.11
CA ARG A 320 28.24 -25.53 -15.75
C ARG A 320 29.62 -24.96 -16.01
N GLU A 321 29.77 -24.39 -17.21
CA GLU A 321 31.00 -23.77 -17.68
C GLU A 321 30.66 -22.71 -18.72
N TYR A 322 31.57 -21.77 -18.91
CA TYR A 322 31.55 -20.88 -20.05
C TYR A 322 32.94 -20.82 -20.69
N GLU A 323 32.96 -20.55 -21.99
CA GLU A 323 34.16 -20.28 -22.74
C GLU A 323 33.96 -19.00 -23.56
N ILE A 324 35.04 -18.27 -23.83
CA ILE A 324 34.99 -17.12 -24.73
C ILE A 324 35.77 -17.46 -25.97
N VAL A 325 35.05 -17.60 -27.07
CA VAL A 325 35.62 -17.94 -28.38
C VAL A 325 35.46 -16.72 -29.29
N ASN A 326 36.60 -16.12 -29.65
CA ASN A 326 36.66 -14.82 -30.33
C ASN A 326 35.94 -13.73 -29.51
N SER A 327 34.84 -13.19 -30.06
CA SER A 327 33.97 -12.20 -29.40
C SER A 327 32.61 -12.80 -29.01
N THR A 328 32.52 -14.12 -28.89
CA THR A 328 31.30 -14.81 -28.45
C THR A 328 31.52 -15.44 -27.08
N LEU A 329 30.64 -15.12 -26.13
CA LEU A 329 30.56 -15.85 -24.87
C LEU A 329 29.69 -17.10 -25.07
N MET A 330 30.29 -18.28 -24.90
CA MET A 330 29.62 -19.56 -25.00
C MET A 330 29.29 -20.08 -23.61
N ILE A 331 28.01 -20.37 -23.34
CA ILE A 331 27.52 -20.81 -22.03
C ILE A 331 26.94 -22.22 -22.14
N ASN A 332 27.49 -23.15 -21.35
CA ASN A 332 26.96 -24.49 -21.19
C ASN A 332 26.05 -24.52 -19.95
N SER A 333 24.73 -24.51 -20.17
CA SER A 333 23.75 -24.21 -19.11
C SER A 333 23.25 -25.42 -18.30
N GLY A 334 23.22 -26.63 -18.87
CA GLY A 334 22.54 -27.80 -18.29
C GLY A 334 21.00 -27.71 -18.17
N ASP A 335 20.42 -26.52 -18.36
CA ASP A 335 18.99 -26.25 -18.58
C ASP A 335 18.83 -25.27 -19.75
N PHE A 336 18.87 -25.83 -20.97
CA PHE A 336 18.78 -25.03 -22.18
C PHE A 336 17.50 -24.19 -22.27
N ALA A 337 16.36 -24.71 -21.78
CA ALA A 337 15.07 -24.04 -21.91
C ALA A 337 15.00 -22.79 -21.02
N GLY A 338 15.41 -22.91 -19.75
CA GLY A 338 15.47 -21.78 -18.83
C GLY A 338 16.55 -20.76 -19.23
N ALA A 339 17.74 -21.22 -19.61
CA ALA A 339 18.82 -20.33 -20.02
C ALA A 339 18.50 -19.57 -21.32
N SER A 340 17.82 -20.22 -22.27
CA SER A 340 17.37 -19.58 -23.52
C SER A 340 16.37 -18.45 -23.29
N GLN A 341 15.52 -18.53 -22.25
CA GLN A 341 14.60 -17.45 -21.89
C GLN A 341 15.34 -16.24 -21.29
N ARG A 342 16.50 -16.46 -20.67
CA ARG A 342 17.35 -15.43 -20.05
C ARG A 342 18.46 -14.93 -20.97
N CYS A 343 18.37 -15.26 -22.26
CA CYS A 343 19.45 -15.02 -23.21
C CYS A 343 19.78 -13.52 -23.41
N GLU A 344 18.80 -12.63 -23.25
CA GLU A 344 19.04 -11.17 -23.26
C GLU A 344 19.81 -10.70 -22.01
N LEU A 345 19.55 -11.28 -20.84
CA LEU A 345 20.28 -10.95 -19.60
C LEU A 345 21.74 -11.39 -19.70
N TYR A 346 22.01 -12.58 -20.24
CA TYR A 346 23.39 -13.01 -20.53
C TYR A 346 24.08 -12.07 -21.53
N ALA A 347 23.35 -11.56 -22.52
CA ALA A 347 23.87 -10.58 -23.47
C ALA A 347 24.19 -9.22 -22.82
N GLN A 348 23.41 -8.79 -21.82
CA GLN A 348 23.70 -7.59 -21.03
C GLN A 348 24.97 -7.77 -20.17
N VAL A 349 25.12 -8.92 -19.51
CA VAL A 349 26.33 -9.25 -18.75
C VAL A 349 27.57 -9.26 -19.66
N ALA A 350 27.46 -9.88 -20.83
CA ALA A 350 28.53 -9.86 -21.83
C ALA A 350 28.87 -8.44 -22.33
N ALA A 351 27.89 -7.53 -22.38
CA ALA A 351 28.10 -6.14 -22.79
C ALA A 351 29.00 -5.36 -21.81
N LEU A 352 28.98 -5.71 -20.52
CA LEU A 352 29.80 -5.05 -19.48
C LEU A 352 31.30 -5.23 -19.71
N ARG A 353 31.71 -6.30 -20.40
CA ARG A 353 33.12 -6.56 -20.74
C ARG A 353 33.61 -5.70 -21.92
N GLY A 354 32.70 -5.25 -22.77
CA GLY A 354 32.96 -4.32 -23.88
C GLY A 354 33.67 -4.92 -25.11
N ASP A 355 34.15 -6.16 -25.07
CA ASP A 355 34.84 -6.86 -26.18
C ASP A 355 34.02 -8.02 -26.80
N LEU A 356 32.85 -8.33 -26.23
CA LEU A 356 31.94 -9.38 -26.70
C LEU A 356 30.83 -8.79 -27.58
N ILE A 357 30.49 -9.48 -28.67
CA ILE A 357 29.46 -9.06 -29.65
C ILE A 357 28.28 -10.05 -29.72
N SER A 358 28.45 -11.24 -29.18
CA SER A 358 27.42 -12.28 -29.14
C SER A 358 27.53 -13.17 -27.91
N VAL A 359 26.40 -13.76 -27.52
CA VAL A 359 26.31 -14.86 -26.56
C VAL A 359 25.69 -16.07 -27.27
N ALA A 360 26.24 -17.25 -27.02
CA ALA A 360 25.74 -18.52 -27.51
C ALA A 360 25.47 -19.44 -26.31
N ILE A 361 24.19 -19.78 -26.09
CA ILE A 361 23.78 -20.68 -25.01
C ILE A 361 23.55 -22.06 -25.60
N THR A 362 24.09 -23.09 -24.96
CA THR A 362 23.87 -24.50 -25.34
C THR A 362 23.82 -25.40 -24.10
N ASP A 363 23.55 -26.68 -24.33
CA ASP A 363 23.61 -27.74 -23.33
C ASP A 363 24.32 -28.94 -23.98
N LEU A 364 25.57 -29.17 -23.58
CA LEU A 364 26.45 -30.16 -24.21
C LEU A 364 26.07 -31.61 -23.88
N ASP A 365 25.24 -31.84 -22.87
CA ASP A 365 24.76 -33.18 -22.50
C ASP A 365 23.57 -33.63 -23.36
N GLN A 366 22.93 -32.71 -24.07
CA GLN A 366 21.83 -33.04 -24.96
C GLN A 366 22.34 -33.28 -26.38
N SER A 367 22.01 -34.45 -26.93
CA SER A 367 22.32 -34.81 -28.33
C SER A 367 21.61 -33.94 -29.38
N SER A 368 20.83 -32.94 -28.97
CA SER A 368 20.03 -32.07 -29.85
C SER A 368 20.87 -31.00 -30.56
N GLY A 369 22.07 -30.67 -30.04
CA GLY A 369 22.96 -29.65 -30.62
C GLY A 369 22.35 -28.25 -30.70
N ARG A 370 21.32 -27.96 -29.89
CA ARG A 370 20.60 -26.68 -29.94
C ARG A 370 21.49 -25.56 -29.37
N VAL A 371 21.52 -24.45 -30.10
CA VAL A 371 22.20 -23.21 -29.68
C VAL A 371 21.23 -22.05 -29.79
N LYS A 372 21.14 -21.23 -28.73
CA LYS A 372 20.43 -19.95 -28.75
C LYS A 372 21.48 -18.84 -28.81
N PHE A 373 21.46 -18.08 -29.90
CA PHE A 373 22.28 -16.89 -30.03
C PHE A 373 21.52 -15.65 -29.55
N CYS A 374 22.21 -14.80 -28.79
CA CYS A 374 21.77 -13.45 -28.49
C CYS A 374 22.85 -12.46 -28.87
N LYS A 375 22.42 -11.38 -29.52
CA LYS A 375 23.31 -10.28 -29.89
C LYS A 375 23.64 -9.50 -28.62
N VAL A 376 24.93 -9.30 -28.36
CA VAL A 376 25.35 -8.38 -27.30
C VAL A 376 24.99 -6.97 -27.80
N PRO A 377 24.20 -6.19 -27.05
CA PRO A 377 23.98 -4.80 -27.40
C PRO A 377 25.36 -4.14 -27.49
N ALA A 378 25.63 -3.44 -28.59
CA ALA A 378 26.88 -2.71 -28.72
C ALA A 378 27.04 -1.85 -27.47
N ALA A 379 28.21 -1.91 -26.81
CA ALA A 379 28.55 -0.98 -25.75
C ALA A 379 28.13 0.41 -26.27
N ALA A 380 27.23 1.08 -25.53
CA ALA A 380 26.70 2.35 -25.97
C ALA A 380 27.91 3.20 -26.38
N PRO A 381 27.98 3.71 -27.64
CA PRO A 381 29.10 4.53 -28.04
C PRO A 381 29.25 5.61 -26.96
N PRO A 382 30.48 5.91 -26.50
CA PRO A 382 30.69 6.85 -25.42
C PRO A 382 29.88 8.10 -25.75
N VAL A 383 28.86 8.39 -24.94
CA VAL A 383 27.99 9.53 -25.19
C VAL A 383 28.90 10.73 -25.26
N ALA A 384 28.89 11.44 -26.39
CA ALA A 384 29.86 12.48 -26.67
C ALA A 384 29.89 13.47 -25.49
N ALA A 385 31.01 13.46 -24.76
CA ALA A 385 31.20 14.35 -23.62
C ALA A 385 31.09 15.79 -24.10
N LYS A 386 30.26 16.58 -23.41
CA LYS A 386 30.03 17.98 -23.75
C LYS A 386 30.57 18.84 -22.62
N ALA A 387 31.39 19.85 -22.97
CA ALA A 387 31.94 20.78 -22.00
C ALA A 387 30.83 21.44 -21.18
N ILE A 388 30.92 21.33 -19.86
CA ILE A 388 29.95 21.92 -18.94
C ILE A 388 30.43 23.33 -18.57
N PRO A 389 29.61 24.38 -18.79
CA PRO A 389 30.02 25.74 -18.47
C PRO A 389 30.18 25.90 -16.94
N VAL A 390 31.33 26.41 -16.51
CA VAL A 390 31.59 26.73 -15.11
C VAL A 390 30.85 28.02 -14.74
N LEU A 391 29.85 27.91 -13.88
CA LEU A 391 29.03 29.03 -13.40
C LEU A 391 29.43 29.44 -11.98
N SER A 392 29.27 30.71 -11.64
CA SER A 392 29.31 31.14 -10.24
C SER A 392 28.20 30.46 -9.45
N GLN A 393 28.35 30.27 -8.13
CA GLN A 393 27.35 29.61 -7.29
C GLN A 393 25.95 30.24 -7.45
N THR A 394 25.86 31.57 -7.50
CA THR A 394 24.60 32.30 -7.70
C THR A 394 23.98 31.99 -9.07
N ALA A 395 24.78 31.98 -10.13
CA ALA A 395 24.32 31.67 -11.48
C ALA A 395 23.90 30.19 -11.62
N LEU A 396 24.65 29.28 -11.01
CA LEU A 396 24.33 27.85 -10.95
C LEU A 396 23.01 27.63 -10.20
N GLN A 397 22.84 28.22 -9.02
CA GLN A 397 21.60 28.11 -8.25
C GLN A 397 20.38 28.63 -9.02
N ALA A 398 20.52 29.78 -9.70
CA ALA A 398 19.44 30.33 -10.52
C ALA A 398 19.07 29.40 -11.70
N ARG A 399 20.08 28.79 -12.33
CA ARG A 399 19.88 27.82 -13.42
C ARG A 399 19.22 26.54 -12.93
N LEU A 400 19.75 25.92 -11.87
CA LEU A 400 19.18 24.72 -11.27
C LEU A 400 17.75 24.96 -10.79
N ARG A 401 17.45 26.11 -10.17
CA ARG A 401 16.08 26.45 -9.74
C ARG A 401 15.11 26.48 -10.91
N ARG A 402 15.53 27.02 -12.06
CA ARG A 402 14.69 27.06 -13.27
C ARG A 402 14.46 25.65 -13.84
N GLU A 403 15.51 24.86 -13.98
CA GLU A 403 15.43 23.51 -14.57
C GLU A 403 14.70 22.52 -13.66
N LEU A 404 14.88 22.59 -12.34
CA LEU A 404 14.12 21.76 -11.40
C LEU A 404 12.64 22.16 -11.32
N ARG A 405 12.31 23.44 -11.49
CA ARG A 405 10.93 23.91 -11.52
C ARG A 405 10.16 23.37 -12.73
N THR A 406 10.78 23.18 -13.89
CA THR A 406 10.11 22.54 -15.05
C THR A 406 9.80 21.08 -14.77
N GLN A 407 10.62 20.42 -13.95
CA GLN A 407 10.38 19.08 -13.42
C GLN A 407 9.38 19.07 -12.24
N GLY A 408 8.81 20.22 -11.84
CA GLY A 408 7.91 20.30 -10.69
C GLY A 408 8.56 20.03 -9.33
N LEU A 409 9.89 20.16 -9.25
CA LEU A 409 10.67 20.04 -8.03
C LEU A 409 11.07 21.43 -7.52
N GLU A 410 10.90 21.67 -6.22
CA GLU A 410 11.26 22.95 -5.62
C GLU A 410 12.70 22.92 -5.12
N LEU A 411 13.57 23.75 -5.71
CA LEU A 411 14.92 24.01 -5.18
C LEU A 411 14.90 25.17 -4.20
N VAL A 412 15.18 24.87 -2.93
CA VAL A 412 15.31 25.88 -1.88
C VAL A 412 16.68 26.56 -1.99
N THR A 413 17.76 25.80 -1.85
CA THR A 413 19.14 26.32 -1.93
C THR A 413 20.14 25.25 -2.34
N ILE A 414 21.39 25.67 -2.60
CA ILE A 414 22.52 24.78 -2.88
C ILE A 414 23.70 25.09 -1.94
N ASP A 415 24.47 24.06 -1.59
CA ASP A 415 25.78 24.19 -0.97
C ASP A 415 26.83 23.59 -1.93
N LEU A 416 27.58 24.46 -2.60
CA LEU A 416 28.62 24.07 -3.55
C LEU A 416 29.98 24.09 -2.86
N ARG A 417 30.62 22.93 -2.80
CA ARG A 417 31.99 22.71 -2.33
C ARG A 417 32.87 22.21 -3.49
N PRO A 418 34.21 22.16 -3.37
CA PRO A 418 35.04 21.88 -4.53
C PRO A 418 34.82 20.46 -5.11
N SER A 419 34.55 19.44 -4.30
CA SER A 419 34.25 18.08 -4.79
C SER A 419 32.78 17.64 -4.64
N SER A 420 31.91 18.47 -4.04
CA SER A 420 30.53 18.08 -3.75
C SER A 420 29.51 19.19 -3.98
N LEU A 421 28.34 18.83 -4.51
CA LEU A 421 27.20 19.72 -4.65
C LEU A 421 26.02 19.17 -3.85
N ALA A 422 25.62 19.92 -2.83
CA ALA A 422 24.41 19.66 -2.06
C ALA A 422 23.23 20.47 -2.59
N ILE A 423 22.09 19.82 -2.82
CA ILE A 423 20.84 20.48 -3.15
C ILE A 423 19.80 20.22 -2.06
N TYR A 424 19.18 21.30 -1.60
CA TYR A 424 18.08 21.27 -0.64
C TYR A 424 16.78 21.43 -1.40
N TYR A 425 15.97 20.38 -1.42
CA TYR A 425 14.80 20.30 -2.30
C TYR A 425 13.55 19.81 -1.58
N ARG A 426 12.39 20.15 -2.14
CA ARG A 426 11.08 19.60 -1.77
C ARG A 426 10.47 18.90 -2.97
N ASN A 427 9.91 17.72 -2.72
CA ASN A 427 9.18 16.95 -3.72
C ASN A 427 7.68 17.01 -3.44
N TYR A 428 6.94 17.79 -4.23
CA TYR A 428 5.48 17.86 -4.15
C TYR A 428 4.77 17.14 -5.30
N ARG A 429 5.53 16.60 -6.27
CA ARG A 429 5.01 16.11 -7.53
C ARG A 429 5.06 14.60 -7.67
N TYR A 430 6.22 14.00 -7.37
CA TYR A 430 6.45 12.58 -7.59
C TYR A 430 6.15 11.79 -6.32
N LEU A 431 5.36 10.72 -6.46
CA LEU A 431 5.02 9.84 -5.35
C LEU A 431 6.27 9.25 -4.67
N ASN A 432 7.17 8.71 -5.48
CA ASN A 432 8.43 8.11 -5.02
C ASN A 432 9.57 9.15 -5.02
N GLN A 433 10.46 9.06 -4.02
CA GLN A 433 11.62 9.95 -3.95
C GLN A 433 12.69 9.55 -4.98
N ASP A 434 12.77 8.27 -5.34
CA ASP A 434 13.70 7.71 -6.30
C ASP A 434 13.53 8.34 -7.70
N GLU A 435 12.28 8.44 -8.17
CA GLU A 435 11.91 9.19 -9.39
C GLU A 435 12.42 10.65 -9.36
N ALA A 436 12.20 11.35 -8.24
CA ALA A 436 12.65 12.72 -8.08
C ALA A 436 14.19 12.82 -8.12
N ILE A 437 14.88 11.90 -7.44
CA ILE A 437 16.36 11.83 -7.42
C ILE A 437 16.90 11.55 -8.82
N GLY A 438 16.33 10.62 -9.56
CA GLY A 438 16.74 10.30 -10.93
C GLY A 438 16.66 11.50 -11.88
N ARG A 439 15.60 12.31 -11.76
CA ARG A 439 15.44 13.54 -12.55
C ARG A 439 16.42 14.63 -12.11
N MET A 440 16.56 14.85 -10.80
CA MET A 440 17.52 15.83 -10.29
C MET A 440 18.94 15.47 -10.66
N ALA A 441 19.32 14.19 -10.55
CA ALA A 441 20.65 13.69 -10.92
C ALA A 441 21.01 14.07 -12.35
N ARG A 442 20.09 13.89 -13.31
CA ARG A 442 20.30 14.27 -14.72
C ARG A 442 20.43 15.79 -14.90
N VAL A 443 19.63 16.58 -14.19
CA VAL A 443 19.80 18.04 -14.16
C VAL A 443 21.15 18.44 -13.56
N LEU A 444 21.60 17.78 -12.49
CA LEU A 444 22.91 18.04 -11.91
C LEU A 444 24.05 17.63 -12.84
N MET A 445 23.95 16.48 -13.51
CA MET A 445 24.93 16.06 -14.53
C MET A 445 25.06 17.11 -15.64
N ALA A 446 23.95 17.71 -16.07
CA ALA A 446 23.94 18.73 -17.12
C ALA A 446 24.55 20.09 -16.71
N ASN A 447 24.61 20.40 -15.41
CA ASN A 447 24.86 21.76 -14.93
C ASN A 447 25.95 21.90 -13.86
N ALA A 448 26.25 20.85 -13.11
CA ALA A 448 27.23 20.89 -12.04
C ALA A 448 28.65 20.99 -12.62
N PRO A 449 29.54 21.80 -12.00
CA PRO A 449 30.93 21.92 -12.43
C PRO A 449 31.63 20.55 -12.57
N PRO A 450 32.56 20.37 -13.53
CA PRO A 450 33.20 19.07 -13.78
C PRO A 450 33.94 18.48 -12.57
N ASN A 451 34.48 19.33 -11.70
CA ASN A 451 35.19 18.96 -10.47
C ASN A 451 34.28 18.39 -9.36
N VAL A 452 32.96 18.51 -9.49
CA VAL A 452 32.01 17.94 -8.52
C VAL A 452 31.87 16.45 -8.77
N GLU A 453 32.33 15.63 -7.82
CA GLU A 453 32.22 14.18 -7.85
C GLU A 453 31.05 13.65 -7.00
N ILE A 454 30.68 14.35 -5.91
CA ILE A 454 29.61 13.88 -5.01
C ILE A 454 28.36 14.75 -5.15
N PHE A 455 27.24 14.13 -5.51
CA PHE A 455 25.93 14.76 -5.39
C PHE A 455 25.29 14.38 -4.06
N ARG A 456 24.76 15.41 -3.37
CA ARG A 456 24.05 15.25 -2.10
C ARG A 456 22.64 15.81 -2.27
N PHE A 457 21.64 14.95 -2.14
CA PHE A 457 20.23 15.30 -2.19
C PHE A 457 19.70 15.39 -0.76
N ILE A 458 19.45 16.61 -0.28
CA ILE A 458 18.89 16.84 1.05
C ILE A 458 17.40 17.09 0.90
N LEU A 459 16.61 16.09 1.30
CA LEU A 459 15.15 16.16 1.27
C LEU A 459 14.65 17.01 2.44
N LEU A 460 13.79 17.98 2.11
CA LEU A 460 13.07 18.80 3.07
C LEU A 460 11.60 18.36 3.13
N ASP A 461 11.10 18.15 4.35
CA ASP A 461 9.66 18.13 4.65
C ASP A 461 9.27 19.50 5.21
N ASP A 462 8.46 20.24 4.47
CA ASP A 462 8.32 21.69 4.64
C ASP A 462 9.71 22.34 4.79
N SER A 463 10.05 22.82 5.97
CA SER A 463 11.30 23.50 6.27
C SER A 463 12.22 22.65 7.18
N MET A 464 11.94 21.37 7.35
CA MET A 464 12.81 20.49 8.13
C MET A 464 13.61 19.57 7.20
N PRO A 465 14.95 19.54 7.29
CA PRO A 465 15.76 18.51 6.64
C PRO A 465 15.51 17.14 7.28
N ILE A 466 15.14 16.15 6.47
CA ILE A 466 14.71 14.82 6.97
C ILE A 466 15.61 13.68 6.53
N ALA A 467 16.24 13.76 5.36
CA ALA A 467 17.13 12.73 4.85
C ALA A 467 18.20 13.33 3.94
N GLU A 468 19.35 12.67 3.85
CA GLU A 468 20.41 12.96 2.90
C GLU A 468 20.75 11.72 2.09
N ILE A 469 20.55 11.79 0.77
CA ILE A 469 21.00 10.78 -0.19
C ILE A 469 22.30 11.28 -0.84
N LYS A 470 23.33 10.44 -0.86
CA LYS A 470 24.60 10.73 -1.56
C LYS A 470 24.80 9.73 -2.69
N THR A 471 25.33 10.23 -3.80
CA THR A 471 25.78 9.37 -4.89
C THR A 471 27.01 9.97 -5.57
N ALA A 472 27.88 9.11 -6.06
CA ALA A 472 28.99 9.52 -6.89
C ALA A 472 28.48 9.82 -8.31
N ARG A 473 28.86 10.99 -8.83
CA ARG A 473 28.56 11.40 -10.20
C ARG A 473 29.10 10.38 -11.20
N SER A 474 30.32 9.87 -10.98
CA SER A 474 30.89 8.84 -11.85
C SER A 474 30.10 7.53 -11.85
N ALA A 475 29.41 7.19 -10.75
CA ALA A 475 28.55 6.01 -10.72
C ALA A 475 27.29 6.21 -11.59
N LEU A 476 26.67 7.39 -11.53
CA LEU A 476 25.56 7.75 -12.42
C LEU A 476 25.99 7.80 -13.89
N GLU A 477 27.19 8.35 -14.16
CA GLU A 477 27.76 8.43 -15.51
C GLU A 477 28.02 7.04 -16.13
N ARG A 478 28.25 6.00 -15.30
CA ARG A 478 28.35 4.61 -15.74
C ARG A 478 26.98 3.93 -15.88
N ALA A 479 26.13 4.04 -14.87
CA ALA A 479 24.90 3.27 -14.77
C ALA A 479 23.78 3.75 -15.72
N ILE A 480 23.65 5.06 -15.95
CA ILE A 480 22.59 5.62 -16.80
C ILE A 480 22.70 5.19 -18.28
N PRO A 481 23.87 5.30 -18.96
CA PRO A 481 23.98 4.93 -20.38
C PRO A 481 24.08 3.41 -20.60
N ALA A 482 24.55 2.65 -19.61
CA ALA A 482 24.74 1.20 -19.72
C ALA A 482 23.48 0.37 -19.45
N TYR A 483 22.33 1.00 -19.16
CA TYR A 483 21.17 0.33 -18.55
C TYR A 483 21.57 -0.47 -17.30
N GLY A 484 22.36 0.16 -16.41
CA GLY A 484 22.74 -0.46 -15.14
C GLY A 484 21.52 -1.02 -14.39
N GLY A 485 21.72 -2.10 -13.65
CA GLY A 485 20.67 -2.68 -12.82
C GLY A 485 20.54 -2.00 -11.45
N ALA A 486 19.42 -2.25 -10.75
CA ALA A 486 19.16 -1.82 -9.37
C ALA A 486 20.38 -1.90 -8.46
N GLU A 487 21.10 -3.02 -8.54
CA GLU A 487 22.22 -3.35 -7.65
C GLU A 487 23.45 -2.46 -7.88
N GLU A 488 23.70 -2.02 -9.12
CA GLU A 488 24.81 -1.11 -9.41
C GLU A 488 24.57 0.24 -8.71
N ILE A 489 23.35 0.78 -8.81
CA ILE A 489 22.99 2.04 -8.15
C ILE A 489 22.83 1.87 -6.65
N ARG A 490 22.30 0.74 -6.18
CA ARG A 490 22.22 0.42 -4.74
C ARG A 490 23.59 0.49 -4.08
N SER A 491 24.62 -0.05 -4.72
CA SER A 491 25.99 0.02 -4.21
C SER A 491 26.60 1.44 -4.24
N ALA A 492 26.08 2.32 -5.11
CA ALA A 492 26.58 3.67 -5.32
C ALA A 492 25.85 4.76 -4.53
N ILE A 493 24.74 4.41 -3.89
CA ILE A 493 23.94 5.32 -3.07
C ILE A 493 24.21 5.09 -1.60
N THR A 494 24.38 6.18 -0.85
CA THR A 494 24.42 6.14 0.61
C THR A 494 23.31 7.01 1.16
N LEU A 495 22.44 6.42 1.99
CA LEU A 495 21.46 7.16 2.79
C LEU A 495 22.04 7.47 4.16
N GLY A 496 21.82 8.70 4.62
CA GLY A 496 22.14 9.12 5.97
C GLY A 496 21.14 10.14 6.52
N PRO A 497 21.26 10.47 7.81
CA PRO A 497 20.49 11.57 8.38
C PRO A 497 20.87 12.88 7.70
N ALA A 498 19.90 13.80 7.58
CA ALA A 498 20.18 15.12 7.03
C ALA A 498 21.27 15.86 7.84
N PRO A 499 22.05 16.77 7.23
CA PRO A 499 23.06 17.56 7.93
C PRO A 499 22.50 18.30 9.15
N VAL A 500 23.25 18.32 10.26
CA VAL A 500 22.89 19.13 11.44
C VAL A 500 23.16 20.60 11.18
N ASP A 501 24.22 20.92 10.45
CA ASP A 501 24.50 22.26 9.99
C ASP A 501 23.50 22.66 8.91
N VAL A 502 22.61 23.59 9.26
CA VAL A 502 21.58 24.17 8.40
C VAL A 502 21.91 25.60 7.97
N SER A 503 23.14 26.07 8.17
CA SER A 503 23.55 27.45 7.80
C SER A 503 23.21 27.84 6.35
N PRO A 504 23.44 26.99 5.33
CA PRO A 504 23.05 27.32 3.95
C PRO A 504 21.54 27.54 3.80
N LEU A 505 20.76 26.82 4.60
CA LEU A 505 19.31 26.80 4.58
C LEU A 505 18.74 27.99 5.36
N GLU A 506 19.33 28.36 6.51
CA GLU A 506 19.01 29.59 7.24
C GLU A 506 19.18 30.86 6.40
N ALA A 507 20.30 30.96 5.67
CA ALA A 507 20.55 32.09 4.78
C ALA A 507 19.50 32.19 3.66
N ALA A 508 19.08 31.04 3.11
CA ALA A 508 18.02 31.00 2.11
C ALA A 508 16.67 31.41 2.71
N TRP A 509 16.30 30.87 3.87
CA TRP A 509 15.01 31.13 4.48
C TRP A 509 14.79 32.59 4.86
N ARG A 510 15.80 33.27 5.41
CA ARG A 510 15.70 34.71 5.70
C ARG A 510 15.28 35.56 4.49
N LYS A 511 15.54 35.08 3.27
CA LYS A 511 15.17 35.75 2.03
C LYS A 511 13.77 35.42 1.53
N PHE A 512 13.24 34.24 1.89
CA PHE A 512 12.02 33.69 1.29
C PHE A 512 10.87 33.47 2.28
N THR A 513 11.07 33.65 3.59
CA THR A 513 9.99 33.66 4.60
C THR A 513 9.55 35.11 4.91
N PRO A 514 8.25 35.38 5.09
CA PRO A 514 7.16 34.41 5.11
C PRO A 514 6.77 33.91 3.70
N LYS A 515 6.47 32.61 3.56
CA LYS A 515 6.05 32.00 2.28
C LYS A 515 4.69 31.33 2.42
N LEU A 516 3.71 31.75 1.62
CA LEU A 516 2.41 31.08 1.53
C LEU A 516 2.43 30.06 0.38
N ASN A 517 2.24 28.79 0.70
CA ASN A 517 1.89 27.75 -0.26
C ASN A 517 0.42 27.40 -0.05
N TRP A 518 -0.38 27.42 -1.10
CA TRP A 518 -1.81 27.12 -0.99
C TRP A 518 -2.30 26.44 -2.26
N SER A 519 -3.42 25.75 -2.11
CA SER A 519 -4.08 25.09 -3.22
C SER A 519 -5.56 24.95 -2.92
N PHE A 520 -6.31 24.71 -3.98
CA PHE A 520 -7.76 24.66 -3.94
C PHE A 520 -8.24 23.57 -4.90
N GLY A 521 -9.22 22.79 -4.48
CA GLY A 521 -9.76 21.74 -5.32
C GLY A 521 -11.00 21.08 -4.72
N PRO A 522 -11.70 20.28 -5.53
CA PRO A 522 -12.75 19.42 -5.01
C PRO A 522 -12.14 18.34 -4.12
N SER A 523 -12.89 17.94 -3.11
CA SER A 523 -12.60 16.83 -2.24
C SER A 523 -13.90 16.11 -1.90
N PHE A 524 -13.78 14.90 -1.38
CA PHE A 524 -14.91 14.10 -1.01
C PHE A 524 -14.61 13.27 0.23
N ARG A 525 -15.65 13.06 1.03
CA ARG A 525 -15.61 12.19 2.21
C ARG A 525 -16.84 11.31 2.21
N THR A 526 -16.71 10.13 2.79
CA THR A 526 -17.76 9.11 2.76
C THR A 526 -17.86 8.42 4.10
N VAL A 527 -19.07 8.11 4.52
CA VAL A 527 -19.35 7.16 5.60
C VAL A 527 -20.10 5.99 4.97
N PHE A 528 -19.55 4.80 5.16
CA PHE A 528 -20.17 3.57 4.70
C PHE A 528 -20.94 2.92 5.84
N PHE A 529 -21.92 2.10 5.48
CA PHE A 529 -22.54 1.12 6.36
C PHE A 529 -23.36 1.71 7.50
N ASP A 530 -23.96 2.89 7.25
CA ASP A 530 -25.03 3.41 8.09
C ASP A 530 -26.33 2.60 7.87
N PRO A 531 -27.10 2.28 8.94
CA PRO A 531 -28.31 1.46 8.84
C PRO A 531 -29.43 2.06 7.99
N GLU A 532 -29.58 3.39 7.93
CA GLU A 532 -30.65 4.01 7.12
C GLU A 532 -30.17 4.33 5.71
N VAL A 533 -28.93 4.84 5.57
CA VAL A 533 -28.35 5.24 4.30
C VAL A 533 -26.98 4.56 4.13
N PRO A 534 -26.91 3.38 3.47
CA PRO A 534 -25.68 2.56 3.40
C PRO A 534 -24.44 3.26 2.84
N LEU A 535 -24.62 4.29 2.02
CA LEU A 535 -23.54 5.13 1.49
C LEU A 535 -23.92 6.60 1.65
N GLN A 536 -23.26 7.25 2.59
CA GLN A 536 -23.33 8.69 2.77
C GLN A 536 -22.02 9.31 2.32
N GLY A 537 -22.10 10.53 1.81
CA GLY A 537 -20.94 11.27 1.37
C GLY A 537 -21.21 12.74 1.17
N GLN A 538 -20.11 13.47 1.12
CA GLN A 538 -20.10 14.89 0.86
C GLN A 538 -19.03 15.17 -0.19
N ILE A 539 -19.43 15.89 -1.23
CA ILE A 539 -18.53 16.55 -2.18
C ILE A 539 -18.44 18.01 -1.75
N TYR A 540 -17.22 18.50 -1.58
CA TYR A 540 -16.95 19.85 -1.10
C TYR A 540 -15.73 20.43 -1.82
N LEU A 541 -15.65 21.75 -1.88
CA LEU A 541 -14.47 22.47 -2.32
C LEU A 541 -13.61 22.77 -1.09
N GLN A 542 -12.32 22.51 -1.16
CA GLN A 542 -11.38 22.75 -0.08
C GLN A 542 -10.30 23.72 -0.54
N ALA A 543 -10.09 24.78 0.22
CA ALA A 543 -8.91 25.65 0.11
C ALA A 543 -7.98 25.33 1.28
N TRP A 544 -6.77 24.84 1.01
CA TRP A 544 -5.77 24.57 2.05
C TRP A 544 -4.52 25.41 1.81
N GLY A 545 -3.90 25.86 2.90
CA GLY A 545 -2.72 26.71 2.86
C GLY A 545 -1.79 26.45 4.03
N ASN A 546 -0.49 26.55 3.76
CA ASN A 546 0.59 26.56 4.73
C ASN A 546 1.40 27.85 4.55
N LEU A 547 1.43 28.68 5.58
CA LEU A 547 2.26 29.87 5.67
C LEU A 547 3.51 29.55 6.49
N ASP A 548 4.65 29.36 5.82
CA ASP A 548 5.96 29.22 6.45
C ASP A 548 6.37 30.60 7.03
N ILE A 549 6.14 30.83 8.33
CA ILE A 549 6.47 32.09 9.02
C ILE A 549 7.98 32.15 9.25
N THR A 550 8.52 31.05 9.78
CA THR A 550 9.95 30.81 9.93
C THR A 550 10.23 29.38 9.46
N PRO A 551 11.50 28.96 9.39
CA PRO A 551 11.81 27.59 9.04
C PRO A 551 11.26 26.52 9.97
N SER A 552 11.05 26.87 11.24
CA SER A 552 10.52 25.93 12.20
C SER A 552 9.07 26.23 12.55
N VAL A 553 8.51 27.37 12.14
CA VAL A 553 7.16 27.79 12.52
C VAL A 553 6.32 27.97 11.27
N SER A 554 5.22 27.23 11.19
CA SER A 554 4.25 27.35 10.11
C SER A 554 2.82 27.54 10.62
N LEU A 555 1.99 28.23 9.84
CA LEU A 555 0.56 28.38 10.07
C LEU A 555 -0.19 27.60 8.98
N ASN A 556 -0.90 26.56 9.40
CA ASN A 556 -1.67 25.68 8.53
C ASN A 556 -3.15 26.03 8.64
N GLY A 557 -3.86 26.07 7.52
CA GLY A 557 -5.30 26.30 7.48
C GLY A 557 -5.98 25.55 6.35
N ALA A 558 -7.17 25.01 6.62
CA ALA A 558 -8.02 24.35 5.64
C ALA A 558 -9.47 24.83 5.80
N LEU A 559 -10.00 25.45 4.75
CA LEU A 559 -11.37 25.95 4.64
C LEU A 559 -12.16 25.09 3.68
N GLU A 560 -13.42 24.84 3.99
CA GLU A 560 -14.27 23.94 3.23
C GLU A 560 -15.62 24.56 2.92
N ALA A 561 -16.04 24.41 1.67
CA ALA A 561 -17.34 24.85 1.16
C ALA A 561 -18.09 23.66 0.56
N ASN A 562 -19.28 23.40 1.08
CA ASN A 562 -20.13 22.30 0.66
C ASN A 562 -20.60 22.46 -0.79
N VAL A 563 -20.62 21.37 -1.55
CA VAL A 563 -21.27 21.31 -2.87
C VAL A 563 -22.50 20.42 -2.79
N ILE A 564 -22.33 19.15 -2.39
CA ILE A 564 -23.40 18.17 -2.21
C ILE A 564 -23.13 17.40 -0.93
N ASN A 565 -24.17 17.19 -0.13
CA ASN A 565 -24.09 16.48 1.15
C ASN A 565 -25.38 15.71 1.40
N ASN A 566 -25.27 14.41 1.68
CA ASN A 566 -26.40 13.58 2.06
C ASN A 566 -26.22 12.94 3.46
N PHE A 567 -25.35 13.49 4.31
CA PHE A 567 -25.15 12.98 5.67
C PHE A 567 -26.44 13.08 6.50
N ASN A 568 -26.79 11.98 7.15
CA ASN A 568 -27.96 11.83 8.00
C ASN A 568 -27.55 11.69 9.47
N THR A 569 -28.35 12.25 10.37
CA THR A 569 -28.13 12.25 11.82
C THR A 569 -29.40 11.81 12.57
N GLY A 570 -30.33 11.14 11.87
CA GLY A 570 -31.62 10.72 12.42
C GLY A 570 -31.50 9.64 13.50
N LEU A 571 -30.45 8.82 13.44
CA LEU A 571 -30.12 7.82 14.46
C LEU A 571 -29.12 8.41 15.46
N PRO A 572 -29.53 8.70 16.71
CA PRO A 572 -28.59 9.14 17.74
C PRO A 572 -27.61 8.02 18.10
N SER A 573 -26.38 8.40 18.45
CA SER A 573 -25.38 7.46 18.95
C SER A 573 -25.89 6.72 20.19
N ASN A 574 -25.68 5.41 20.24
CA ASN A 574 -25.94 4.59 21.43
C ASN A 574 -24.70 4.47 22.35
N SER A 575 -23.65 5.25 22.10
CA SER A 575 -22.46 5.27 22.94
C SER A 575 -22.78 5.83 24.33
N VAL A 576 -22.29 5.15 25.35
CA VAL A 576 -22.38 5.61 26.76
C VAL A 576 -21.09 6.28 27.23
N LEU A 577 -20.07 6.31 26.37
CA LEU A 577 -18.81 7.01 26.58
C LEU A 577 -18.95 8.49 26.16
N PRO A 578 -18.00 9.36 26.51
CA PRO A 578 -17.96 10.69 25.90
C PRO A 578 -17.89 10.58 24.37
N HIS A 579 -18.75 11.31 23.66
CA HIS A 579 -18.85 11.24 22.20
C HIS A 579 -17.68 11.96 21.54
N VAL A 580 -16.58 11.25 21.30
CA VAL A 580 -15.35 11.79 20.72
C VAL A 580 -15.20 11.46 19.23
N ARG A 581 -15.99 10.53 18.70
CA ARG A 581 -16.05 10.18 17.27
C ARG A 581 -17.45 9.91 16.76
N THR A 582 -18.39 9.48 17.60
CA THR A 582 -19.73 9.12 17.13
C THR A 582 -20.51 10.29 16.52
N ASP A 583 -20.21 11.52 16.94
CA ASP A 583 -20.90 12.71 16.44
C ASP A 583 -20.28 13.29 15.15
N LEU A 584 -19.29 12.62 14.54
CA LEU A 584 -18.59 13.12 13.35
C LEU A 584 -19.55 13.48 12.19
N GLN A 585 -20.61 12.69 11.99
CA GLN A 585 -21.63 12.98 10.97
C GLN A 585 -22.38 14.29 11.25
N GLN A 586 -22.59 14.63 12.53
CA GLN A 586 -23.22 15.89 12.94
C GLN A 586 -22.33 17.08 12.60
N TYR A 587 -21.01 16.98 12.85
CA TYR A 587 -20.04 18.00 12.41
C TYR A 587 -20.08 18.22 10.89
N PHE A 588 -20.23 17.17 10.08
CA PHE A 588 -20.28 17.30 8.62
C PHE A 588 -21.63 17.82 8.10
N LYS A 589 -22.70 17.68 8.88
CA LYS A 589 -24.03 18.19 8.53
C LYS A 589 -24.20 19.65 8.93
N GLU A 590 -23.94 19.99 10.20
CA GLU A 590 -24.08 21.36 10.71
C GLU A 590 -22.93 22.27 10.26
N GLY A 591 -21.70 21.74 10.25
CA GLY A 591 -20.49 22.40 9.75
C GLY A 591 -20.16 21.98 8.31
N ALA A 592 -21.16 21.77 7.45
CA ALA A 592 -20.94 21.38 6.06
C ALA A 592 -20.03 22.38 5.32
N ASN A 593 -20.09 23.65 5.71
CA ASN A 593 -19.07 24.67 5.43
C ASN A 593 -18.34 24.96 6.73
N GLY A 594 -17.01 25.08 6.71
CA GLY A 594 -16.29 25.37 7.94
C GLY A 594 -14.78 25.33 7.82
N ILE A 595 -14.13 25.37 8.97
CA ILE A 595 -12.68 25.32 9.11
C ILE A 595 -12.34 23.88 9.53
N ASN A 596 -11.74 23.11 8.64
CA ASN A 596 -11.28 21.76 9.00
C ASN A 596 -10.14 21.84 10.01
N SER A 597 -9.13 22.66 9.73
CA SER A 597 -8.00 22.90 10.63
C SER A 597 -7.50 24.34 10.49
N LEU A 598 -6.97 24.88 11.57
CA LEU A 598 -6.30 26.17 11.63
C LEU A 598 -5.35 26.15 12.83
N ASN A 599 -4.08 25.84 12.61
CA ASN A 599 -3.11 25.63 13.68
C ASN A 599 -1.74 26.18 13.34
N VAL A 600 -1.04 26.63 14.38
CA VAL A 600 0.39 26.94 14.31
C VAL A 600 1.15 25.68 14.68
N ALA A 601 2.15 25.33 13.89
CA ALA A 601 3.05 24.21 14.14
C ALA A 601 4.48 24.70 14.32
N TYR A 602 5.16 24.23 15.36
CA TYR A 602 6.61 24.34 15.51
C TYR A 602 7.24 22.99 15.23
N THR A 603 8.07 22.85 14.20
CA THR A 603 8.72 21.58 13.81
C THR A 603 10.24 21.77 13.76
N THR A 604 10.98 20.89 14.41
CA THR A 604 12.45 20.94 14.45
C THR A 604 13.07 19.56 14.63
N ARG A 605 14.38 19.49 14.51
CA ARG A 605 15.20 18.31 14.75
C ARG A 605 16.11 18.55 15.95
N LEU A 606 15.96 17.77 17.02
CA LEU A 606 16.72 17.93 18.26
C LEU A 606 18.08 17.24 18.20
N ALA A 607 18.19 16.19 17.39
CA ALA A 607 19.40 15.44 17.09
C ALA A 607 19.28 14.85 15.66
N PRO A 608 20.32 14.29 15.04
CA PRO A 608 20.24 13.76 13.67
C PRO A 608 19.03 12.85 13.38
N ASP A 609 18.68 12.02 14.35
CA ASP A 609 17.60 11.04 14.26
C ASP A 609 16.42 11.34 15.21
N VAL A 610 16.37 12.54 15.82
CA VAL A 610 15.31 12.92 16.78
C VAL A 610 14.53 14.12 16.25
N PHE A 611 13.28 13.89 15.91
CA PHE A 611 12.36 14.87 15.34
C PHE A 611 11.34 15.29 16.39
N PHE A 612 10.96 16.57 16.36
CA PHE A 612 10.02 17.15 17.32
C PHE A 612 9.03 18.06 16.61
N GLN A 613 7.77 17.99 17.03
CA GLN A 613 6.73 18.90 16.58
C GLN A 613 5.80 19.29 17.72
N MET A 614 5.46 20.58 17.79
CA MET A 614 4.35 21.10 18.58
C MET A 614 3.27 21.66 17.65
N LYS A 615 2.01 21.54 18.04
CA LYS A 615 0.86 22.11 17.34
C LYS A 615 -0.07 22.77 18.34
N ALA A 616 -0.67 23.90 17.96
CA ALA A 616 -1.72 24.56 18.73
C ALA A 616 -2.74 25.25 17.83
N GLY A 617 -4.03 25.18 18.19
CA GLY A 617 -5.15 25.77 17.45
C GLY A 617 -6.25 24.75 17.19
N TYR A 618 -6.91 24.86 16.04
CA TYR A 618 -7.91 23.91 15.55
C TYR A 618 -7.18 22.76 14.83
N LEU A 619 -7.09 21.62 15.50
CA LEU A 619 -6.22 20.51 15.08
C LEU A 619 -6.90 19.62 14.04
N GLU A 620 -8.19 19.36 14.21
CA GLU A 620 -9.01 18.52 13.35
C GLU A 620 -10.49 18.92 13.42
N ASP A 621 -11.38 18.18 12.74
CA ASP A 621 -12.81 18.48 12.65
C ASP A 621 -13.51 18.61 14.02
N MET A 622 -13.18 17.71 14.95
CA MET A 622 -13.86 17.61 16.26
C MET A 622 -13.09 18.27 17.40
N PHE A 623 -11.78 18.49 17.26
CA PHE A 623 -10.92 18.93 18.37
C PHE A 623 -10.04 20.13 18.02
N ALA A 624 -10.01 21.07 18.96
CA ALA A 624 -9.00 22.13 19.06
C ALA A 624 -8.16 21.88 20.31
N GLY A 625 -6.96 22.44 20.37
CA GLY A 625 -6.10 22.28 21.53
C GLY A 625 -4.63 22.52 21.21
N GLY A 626 -3.76 21.95 22.03
CA GLY A 626 -2.33 22.06 21.84
C GLY A 626 -1.56 20.92 22.48
N GLY A 627 -0.41 20.61 21.91
CA GLY A 627 0.45 19.52 22.35
C GLY A 627 1.65 19.33 21.44
N GLY A 628 2.35 18.22 21.65
CA GLY A 628 3.53 17.90 20.87
C GLY A 628 3.81 16.42 20.76
N GLN A 629 4.63 16.09 19.78
CA GLN A 629 5.11 14.76 19.48
C GLN A 629 6.62 14.79 19.26
N ILE A 630 7.28 13.72 19.70
CA ILE A 630 8.69 13.44 19.47
C ILE A 630 8.81 12.08 18.78
N LEU A 631 9.76 11.96 17.85
CA LEU A 631 10.05 10.72 17.17
C LEU A 631 11.56 10.53 17.11
N TRP A 632 12.05 9.43 17.68
CA TRP A 632 13.37 8.92 17.38
C TRP A 632 13.28 7.90 16.26
N ARG A 633 14.00 8.15 15.16
CA ARG A 633 14.06 7.24 14.03
C ARG A 633 15.48 7.23 13.45
N PRO A 634 16.26 6.16 13.67
CA PRO A 634 17.58 6.02 13.05
C PRO A 634 17.47 5.96 11.52
N GLY A 635 18.35 6.69 10.83
CA GLY A 635 18.34 6.80 9.36
C GLY A 635 18.32 5.46 8.61
N ASN A 636 19.02 4.42 9.11
CA ASN A 636 19.11 3.09 8.49
C ASN A 636 18.34 1.98 9.22
N GLY A 637 17.57 2.32 10.27
CA GLY A 637 16.85 1.33 11.06
C GLY A 637 15.45 1.07 10.55
N ARG A 638 14.97 -0.15 10.81
CA ARG A 638 13.56 -0.56 10.59
C ARG A 638 12.64 -0.21 11.76
N TRP A 639 13.20 0.29 12.86
CA TRP A 639 12.47 0.66 14.06
C TRP A 639 12.35 2.18 14.17
N ALA A 640 11.22 2.65 14.69
CA ALA A 640 11.07 4.02 15.17
C ALA A 640 10.28 4.03 16.48
N PHE A 641 10.58 5.01 17.34
CA PHE A 641 9.95 5.16 18.64
C PHE A 641 9.44 6.58 18.78
N GLY A 642 8.16 6.73 19.10
CA GLY A 642 7.52 8.03 19.23
C GLY A 642 6.81 8.19 20.56
N ALA A 643 6.58 9.44 20.94
CA ALA A 643 5.67 9.78 22.02
C ALA A 643 4.92 11.07 21.71
N ASP A 644 3.66 11.15 22.10
CA ASP A 644 2.81 12.32 21.90
C ASP A 644 1.97 12.63 23.15
N VAL A 645 1.69 13.92 23.37
CA VAL A 645 0.77 14.39 24.41
C VAL A 645 0.05 15.64 23.92
N TYR A 646 -1.28 15.65 24.03
CA TYR A 646 -2.15 16.75 23.64
C TYR A 646 -3.23 17.01 24.70
N GLN A 647 -3.44 18.29 25.01
CA GLN A 647 -4.62 18.77 25.73
C GLN A 647 -5.59 19.34 24.69
N VAL A 648 -6.83 18.83 24.69
CA VAL A 648 -7.81 19.16 23.65
C VAL A 648 -9.21 19.44 24.21
N TRP A 649 -9.93 20.27 23.47
CA TRP A 649 -11.32 20.67 23.67
C TRP A 649 -12.13 20.29 22.44
N GLN A 650 -13.35 19.80 22.65
CA GLN A 650 -14.27 19.58 21.54
C GLN A 650 -14.68 20.91 20.91
N ARG A 651 -14.81 20.92 19.60
CA ARG A 651 -15.25 22.08 18.80
C ARG A 651 -16.77 22.11 18.69
N ASP A 652 -17.36 23.27 18.46
CA ASP A 652 -18.79 23.35 18.13
C ASP A 652 -19.10 22.68 16.78
N PHE A 653 -20.31 22.12 16.64
CA PHE A 653 -20.74 21.38 15.44
C PHE A 653 -20.71 22.21 14.16
N ASN A 654 -20.80 23.54 14.26
CA ASN A 654 -20.68 24.45 13.11
C ASN A 654 -19.26 24.52 12.50
N ARG A 655 -18.26 23.89 13.13
CA ARG A 655 -16.85 23.83 12.68
C ARG A 655 -16.21 25.21 12.44
N LEU A 656 -16.66 26.23 13.15
CA LEU A 656 -16.05 27.55 13.18
C LEU A 656 -15.07 27.63 14.37
N PHE A 657 -15.08 28.76 15.09
CA PHE A 657 -14.18 29.06 16.20
C PHE A 657 -14.73 28.71 17.61
N GLY A 658 -15.90 28.09 17.66
CA GLY A 658 -16.56 27.74 18.92
C GLY A 658 -16.01 26.46 19.55
N LEU A 659 -16.10 26.36 20.88
CA LEU A 659 -15.66 25.21 21.67
C LEU A 659 -16.78 24.74 22.61
N GLN A 660 -16.91 23.42 22.72
CA GLN A 660 -17.78 22.76 23.69
C GLN A 660 -17.12 22.64 25.07
N LYS A 661 -17.92 22.23 26.06
CA LYS A 661 -17.46 22.05 27.45
C LYS A 661 -16.52 20.86 27.65
N TYR A 662 -16.57 19.86 26.77
CA TYR A 662 -15.76 18.66 26.93
C TYR A 662 -14.29 18.94 26.62
N GLN A 663 -13.41 18.49 27.52
CA GLN A 663 -11.95 18.57 27.37
C GLN A 663 -11.28 17.32 27.94
N THR A 664 -10.10 17.01 27.40
CA THR A 664 -9.29 15.85 27.84
C THR A 664 -7.82 16.02 27.49
N VAL A 665 -6.97 15.23 28.17
CA VAL A 665 -5.59 14.96 27.76
C VAL A 665 -5.58 13.60 27.06
N THR A 666 -4.91 13.51 25.92
CA THR A 666 -4.64 12.29 25.17
C THR A 666 -3.13 12.19 24.92
N GLY A 667 -2.59 10.98 24.81
CA GLY A 667 -1.16 10.81 24.55
C GLY A 667 -0.71 9.36 24.59
N HIS A 668 0.27 9.03 23.76
CA HIS A 668 0.69 7.65 23.54
C HIS A 668 2.22 7.54 23.47
N ALA A 669 2.73 6.37 23.87
CA ALA A 669 4.03 5.88 23.45
C ALA A 669 3.82 4.95 22.25
N SER A 670 4.63 5.14 21.21
CA SER A 670 4.47 4.46 19.92
C SER A 670 5.73 3.71 19.53
N VAL A 671 5.57 2.48 19.05
CA VAL A 671 6.64 1.69 18.43
C VAL A 671 6.23 1.35 17.01
N TYR A 672 7.14 1.57 16.07
CA TYR A 672 6.95 1.25 14.66
C TYR A 672 8.02 0.27 14.21
N TYR A 673 7.63 -0.71 13.40
CA TYR A 673 8.56 -1.70 12.84
C TYR A 673 8.23 -2.03 11.39
N GLN A 674 9.20 -1.84 10.51
CA GLN A 674 9.13 -2.22 9.09
C GLN A 674 9.72 -3.63 8.91
N LEU A 675 8.87 -4.61 8.63
CA LEU A 675 9.30 -5.99 8.41
C LEU A 675 10.16 -6.08 7.12
N PRO A 676 11.18 -6.95 7.10
CA PRO A 676 12.04 -7.13 5.93
C PRO A 676 11.39 -7.96 4.81
N TRP A 677 10.16 -8.45 5.01
CA TRP A 677 9.43 -9.27 4.06
C TRP A 677 8.01 -8.72 3.88
N ASN A 678 7.49 -8.90 2.65
CA ASN A 678 6.11 -8.61 2.27
C ASN A 678 5.64 -7.15 2.48
N ASP A 679 6.57 -6.20 2.60
CA ASP A 679 6.30 -4.76 2.67
C ASP A 679 5.35 -4.37 3.82
N LEU A 680 5.45 -5.11 4.93
CA LEU A 680 4.61 -4.95 6.11
C LEU A 680 5.20 -3.98 7.12
N ASN A 681 4.32 -3.16 7.68
CA ASN A 681 4.62 -2.16 8.68
C ASN A 681 3.72 -2.41 9.88
N LEU A 682 4.32 -2.59 11.04
CA LEU A 682 3.63 -2.77 12.31
C LEU A 682 3.72 -1.47 13.11
N ALA A 683 2.65 -1.13 13.82
CA ALA A 683 2.68 -0.07 14.81
C ALA A 683 1.92 -0.48 16.07
N VAL A 684 2.43 -0.08 17.24
CA VAL A 684 1.75 -0.21 18.52
C VAL A 684 1.75 1.15 19.18
N HIS A 685 0.57 1.61 19.62
CA HIS A 685 0.39 2.88 20.31
C HIS A 685 -0.27 2.59 21.65
N ALA A 686 0.39 2.89 22.77
CA ALA A 686 -0.13 2.61 24.10
C ALA A 686 -0.20 3.89 24.92
N GLY A 687 -1.34 4.16 25.56
CA GLY A 687 -1.52 5.40 26.31
C GLY A 687 -2.97 5.71 26.65
N ARG A 688 -3.28 7.00 26.70
CA ARG A 688 -4.60 7.54 27.05
C ARG A 688 -5.29 8.10 25.81
N TYR A 689 -6.53 7.68 25.60
CA TYR A 689 -7.35 8.04 24.46
C TYR A 689 -8.33 9.18 24.76
N LEU A 690 -9.00 9.69 23.72
CA LEU A 690 -9.89 10.85 23.79
C LEU A 690 -11.09 10.65 24.73
N ALA A 691 -11.62 9.43 24.84
CA ALA A 691 -12.70 9.09 25.76
C ALA A 691 -12.23 8.87 27.22
N LYS A 692 -10.96 9.23 27.52
CA LYS A 692 -10.28 9.15 28.82
C LYS A 692 -9.92 7.72 29.26
N ASP A 693 -10.11 6.75 28.38
CA ASP A 693 -9.71 5.36 28.57
C ASP A 693 -8.23 5.14 28.28
N TYR A 694 -7.68 4.07 28.85
CA TYR A 694 -6.28 3.67 28.68
C TYR A 694 -6.21 2.33 27.98
N GLY A 695 -5.29 2.18 27.04
CA GLY A 695 -5.20 0.97 26.24
C GLY A 695 -4.05 0.96 25.26
N ALA A 696 -4.17 0.08 24.27
CA ALA A 696 -3.22 -0.03 23.17
C ALA A 696 -3.92 -0.28 21.82
N THR A 697 -3.45 0.41 20.78
CA THR A 697 -3.82 0.22 19.38
C THR A 697 -2.71 -0.53 18.68
N PHE A 698 -3.07 -1.65 18.05
CA PHE A 698 -2.20 -2.42 17.17
C PHE A 698 -2.58 -2.13 15.72
N GLU A 699 -1.61 -1.78 14.90
CA GLU A 699 -1.78 -1.59 13.46
C GLU A 699 -0.88 -2.51 12.67
N ILE A 700 -1.40 -3.00 11.56
CA ILE A 700 -0.64 -3.64 10.49
C ILE A 700 -0.97 -2.97 9.17
N ARG A 701 0.03 -2.69 8.37
CA ARG A 701 -0.12 -2.07 7.05
C ARG A 701 0.82 -2.69 6.04
N ARG A 702 0.31 -3.02 4.87
CA ARG A 702 1.11 -3.34 3.69
C ARG A 702 1.14 -2.13 2.77
N LYS A 703 2.32 -1.68 2.34
CA LYS A 703 2.48 -0.65 1.31
C LYS A 703 3.08 -1.31 0.08
N PHE A 704 2.50 -1.08 -1.09
CA PHE A 704 3.01 -1.60 -2.35
C PHE A 704 3.93 -0.56 -3.01
N SER A 705 4.79 -0.99 -3.94
CA SER A 705 5.67 -0.13 -4.73
C SER A 705 4.93 0.95 -5.53
N THR A 706 3.66 0.70 -5.85
CA THR A 706 2.73 1.67 -6.46
C THR A 706 2.25 2.78 -5.51
N GLY A 707 2.61 2.69 -4.23
CA GLY A 707 2.21 3.57 -3.13
C GLY A 707 0.81 3.29 -2.58
N VAL A 708 0.06 2.32 -3.12
CA VAL A 708 -1.18 1.87 -2.48
C VAL A 708 -0.85 1.32 -1.10
N GLU A 709 -1.62 1.70 -0.08
CA GLU A 709 -1.50 1.14 1.26
C GLU A 709 -2.80 0.45 1.65
N ILE A 710 -2.70 -0.70 2.30
CA ILE A 710 -3.83 -1.38 2.94
C ILE A 710 -3.42 -1.70 4.36
N GLY A 711 -4.22 -1.30 5.33
CA GLY A 711 -3.96 -1.58 6.73
C GLY A 711 -5.21 -1.93 7.52
N ALA A 712 -4.98 -2.51 8.68
CA ALA A 712 -6.00 -2.82 9.66
C ALA A 712 -5.49 -2.43 11.05
N PHE A 713 -6.42 -2.07 11.93
CA PHE A 713 -6.09 -1.77 13.31
C PHE A 713 -7.11 -2.38 14.27
N ALA A 714 -6.67 -2.59 15.51
CA ALA A 714 -7.51 -2.98 16.64
C ALA A 714 -7.02 -2.27 17.91
N THR A 715 -7.95 -1.68 18.66
CA THR A 715 -7.64 -0.96 19.90
C THR A 715 -8.35 -1.57 21.09
N LEU A 716 -7.58 -2.08 22.05
CA LEU A 716 -8.08 -2.64 23.31
C LEU A 716 -7.81 -1.68 24.44
N THR A 717 -8.85 -1.33 25.20
CA THR A 717 -8.74 -0.39 26.32
C THR A 717 -9.36 -0.96 27.60
N ASN A 718 -9.23 -0.22 28.70
CA ASN A 718 -9.81 -0.57 30.00
C ASN A 718 -11.33 -0.35 30.07
N VAL A 719 -11.98 0.09 28.98
CA VAL A 719 -13.45 0.15 28.89
C VAL A 719 -14.00 -1.28 28.90
N PRO A 720 -14.92 -1.63 29.82
CA PRO A 720 -15.56 -2.94 29.80
C PRO A 720 -16.31 -3.17 28.48
N PHE A 721 -16.21 -4.37 27.90
CA PHE A 721 -16.83 -4.68 26.60
C PHE A 721 -18.34 -4.36 26.57
N ALA A 722 -19.06 -4.56 27.67
CA ALA A 722 -20.47 -4.21 27.79
C ALA A 722 -20.79 -2.70 27.72
N ARG A 723 -19.79 -1.83 27.92
CA ARG A 723 -19.91 -0.36 27.84
C ARG A 723 -19.28 0.23 26.58
N PHE A 724 -18.65 -0.59 25.75
CA PHE A 724 -18.07 -0.14 24.48
C PHE A 724 -19.15 0.17 23.43
N GLY A 725 -20.34 -0.42 23.58
CA GLY A 725 -21.49 -0.33 22.67
C GLY A 725 -21.67 -1.59 21.84
N GLU A 726 -22.12 -1.46 20.57
CA GLU A 726 -22.11 -2.58 19.59
C GLU A 726 -20.65 -2.98 19.30
N GLY A 727 -20.28 -4.20 19.68
CA GLY A 727 -18.92 -4.73 19.63
C GLY A 727 -18.10 -4.55 20.92
N SER A 728 -16.98 -5.26 21.00
CA SER A 728 -16.14 -5.32 22.23
C SER A 728 -14.97 -4.33 22.27
N PHE A 729 -14.50 -3.87 21.11
CA PHE A 729 -13.33 -3.00 20.98
C PHE A 729 -13.30 -2.32 19.59
N ASP A 730 -12.54 -1.22 19.45
CA ASP A 730 -12.45 -0.44 18.21
C ASP A 730 -11.55 -1.13 17.19
N LYS A 731 -12.00 -1.17 15.94
CA LYS A 731 -11.35 -1.90 14.85
C LYS A 731 -11.78 -1.37 13.50
N GLY A 732 -10.85 -1.37 12.55
CA GLY A 732 -11.11 -0.91 11.20
C GLY A 732 -10.05 -1.33 10.20
N ILE A 733 -10.39 -1.12 8.93
CA ILE A 733 -9.50 -1.28 7.78
C ILE A 733 -9.35 0.12 7.15
N TYR A 734 -8.17 0.46 6.70
CA TYR A 734 -7.94 1.67 5.92
C TYR A 734 -7.17 1.34 4.66
N ILE A 735 -7.48 2.07 3.60
CA ILE A 735 -6.89 1.93 2.28
C ILE A 735 -6.47 3.32 1.85
N TYR A 736 -5.25 3.43 1.34
CA TYR A 736 -4.73 4.66 0.78
C TYR A 736 -4.47 4.42 -0.70
N ILE A 737 -5.19 5.14 -1.56
CA ILE A 737 -5.10 4.98 -3.02
C ILE A 737 -4.48 6.24 -3.61
N PRO A 738 -3.20 6.23 -4.00
CA PRO A 738 -2.58 7.36 -4.70
C PRO A 738 -3.33 7.66 -5.99
N PHE A 739 -3.58 8.95 -6.26
CA PHE A 739 -4.14 9.34 -7.55
C PHE A 739 -3.15 9.08 -8.69
N GLU A 740 -1.84 9.11 -8.42
CA GLU A 740 -0.83 8.69 -9.40
C GLU A 740 -0.96 7.21 -9.78
N TRP A 741 -1.46 6.34 -8.91
CA TRP A 741 -1.75 4.96 -9.30
C TRP A 741 -2.96 4.88 -10.26
N ALA A 742 -4.00 5.68 -10.04
CA ALA A 742 -5.26 5.62 -10.78
C ALA A 742 -5.32 6.50 -12.04
N LEU A 743 -4.53 7.57 -12.10
CA LEU A 743 -4.57 8.60 -13.13
C LEU A 743 -3.18 8.77 -13.79
N PRO A 744 -3.10 9.15 -15.08
CA PRO A 744 -1.84 9.34 -15.78
C PRO A 744 -1.21 10.70 -15.42
N VAL A 745 -1.18 11.09 -14.15
CA VAL A 745 -0.59 12.37 -13.71
C VAL A 745 0.31 12.14 -12.51
N PHE A 746 1.45 12.84 -12.51
CA PHE A 746 2.33 12.86 -11.33
C PHE A 746 1.67 13.63 -10.19
N THR A 747 1.45 12.96 -9.07
CA THR A 747 0.87 13.59 -7.89
C THR A 747 1.13 12.77 -6.62
N ARG A 748 1.40 13.48 -5.51
CA ARG A 748 1.45 12.87 -4.18
C ARG A 748 0.08 12.80 -3.52
N SER A 749 -0.97 13.34 -4.16
CA SER A 749 -2.33 13.28 -3.64
C SER A 749 -2.88 11.86 -3.73
N ALA A 750 -3.70 11.50 -2.75
CA ALA A 750 -4.31 10.20 -2.66
C ALA A 750 -5.68 10.31 -2.02
N TYR A 751 -6.48 9.27 -2.20
CA TYR A 751 -7.74 9.10 -1.50
C TYR A 751 -7.56 8.16 -0.29
N PRO A 752 -7.70 8.67 0.95
CA PRO A 752 -7.79 7.83 2.14
C PRO A 752 -9.22 7.32 2.29
N LEU A 753 -9.39 6.00 2.14
CA LEU A 753 -10.63 5.29 2.41
C LEU A 753 -10.51 4.57 3.75
N GLU A 754 -11.23 5.04 4.76
CA GLU A 754 -11.31 4.34 6.05
C GLU A 754 -12.65 3.63 6.17
N VAL A 755 -12.59 2.31 6.36
CA VAL A 755 -13.75 1.44 6.56
C VAL A 755 -13.70 0.91 7.98
N ARG A 756 -14.58 1.45 8.83
CA ARG A 756 -14.78 0.94 10.19
C ARG A 756 -15.99 0.03 10.23
N SER A 757 -15.91 -1.03 11.04
CA SER A 757 -17.10 -1.82 11.36
C SER A 757 -18.13 -0.95 12.08
N ILE A 758 -17.68 -0.07 12.96
CA ILE A 758 -18.54 0.95 13.58
C ILE A 758 -17.65 2.06 14.12
N THR A 759 -18.05 3.32 13.91
CA THR A 759 -17.37 4.46 14.54
C THR A 759 -17.71 4.44 16.03
N ARG A 760 -16.68 4.32 16.87
CA ARG A 760 -16.81 4.21 18.34
C ARG A 760 -15.91 5.21 19.04
N ASP A 761 -16.23 5.48 20.30
CA ASP A 761 -15.53 6.48 21.12
C ASP A 761 -14.36 5.91 21.94
N GLY A 762 -14.50 4.65 22.40
CA GLY A 762 -13.43 3.96 23.12
C GLY A 762 -12.24 3.70 22.21
N GLY A 763 -11.02 3.91 22.70
CA GLY A 763 -9.81 3.72 21.90
C GLY A 763 -9.63 4.75 20.77
N ALA A 764 -10.41 5.84 20.75
CA ALA A 764 -10.29 6.88 19.74
C ALA A 764 -9.08 7.79 20.01
N ARG A 765 -8.21 7.92 19.00
CA ARG A 765 -7.05 8.82 19.03
C ARG A 765 -7.34 10.15 18.37
N LEU A 766 -6.52 11.15 18.67
CA LEU A 766 -6.53 12.45 18.00
C LEU A 766 -6.07 12.26 16.54
N ALA A 767 -6.78 12.87 15.58
CA ALA A 767 -6.37 12.73 14.19
C ALA A 767 -5.01 13.41 13.95
N GLY A 768 -4.09 12.69 13.31
CA GLY A 768 -2.75 13.20 12.99
C GLY A 768 -1.74 13.19 14.15
N ASP A 769 -2.03 12.49 15.24
CA ASP A 769 -1.11 12.23 16.36
C ASP A 769 0.21 11.52 15.95
N ASN A 770 0.18 10.78 14.84
CA ASN A 770 1.34 10.12 14.24
C ASN A 770 1.95 10.89 13.04
N SER A 771 1.62 12.18 12.88
CA SER A 771 1.99 12.95 11.69
C SER A 771 3.50 13.11 11.49
N LEU A 772 4.35 13.03 12.54
CA LEU A 772 5.81 12.97 12.34
C LEU A 772 6.23 11.67 11.65
N TYR A 773 5.76 10.52 12.15
CA TYR A 773 6.12 9.23 11.56
C TYR A 773 5.65 9.13 10.11
N ARG A 774 4.40 9.52 9.83
CA ARG A 774 3.84 9.50 8.46
C ARG A 774 4.63 10.34 7.48
N ARG A 775 5.02 11.57 7.84
CA ARG A 775 5.80 12.47 6.94
C ARG A 775 7.19 11.94 6.64
N LEU A 776 7.81 11.28 7.62
CA LEU A 776 9.15 10.73 7.47
C LEU A 776 9.15 9.37 6.77
N PHE A 777 8.01 8.67 6.73
CA PHE A 777 7.93 7.26 6.29
C PHE A 777 8.55 7.03 4.90
N ASP A 778 8.18 7.85 3.92
CA ASP A 778 8.63 7.74 2.53
C ASP A 778 10.12 8.03 2.34
N SER A 779 10.80 8.61 3.34
CA SER A 779 12.25 8.86 3.30
C SER A 779 13.06 7.81 4.06
N SER A 780 12.48 6.64 4.37
CA SER A 780 13.20 5.54 5.04
C SER A 780 14.08 4.77 4.06
N VAL A 781 15.17 4.16 4.55
CA VAL A 781 16.00 3.25 3.72
C VAL A 781 15.12 2.23 3.02
N PRO A 782 14.24 1.47 3.70
CA PRO A 782 13.50 0.41 3.02
C PRO A 782 12.57 0.94 1.92
N GLN A 783 12.10 2.19 2.04
CA GLN A 783 11.22 2.79 1.03
C GLN A 783 11.97 3.30 -0.20
N LEU A 784 13.17 3.84 -0.03
CA LEU A 784 14.04 4.22 -1.14
C LEU A 784 14.62 2.98 -1.85
N GLU A 785 14.96 1.94 -1.09
CA GLU A 785 15.50 0.70 -1.63
C GLU A 785 14.50 -0.10 -2.48
N GLU A 786 13.20 0.12 -2.27
CA GLU A 786 12.09 -0.56 -2.95
C GLU A 786 11.96 -0.12 -4.41
N ASN A 787 12.19 1.16 -4.71
CA ASN A 787 12.00 1.74 -6.04
C ASN A 787 13.29 2.32 -6.63
N ILE A 788 14.44 1.80 -6.22
CA ILE A 788 15.75 2.37 -6.57
C ILE A 788 16.03 2.40 -8.09
N ASP A 789 15.40 1.50 -8.85
CA ASP A 789 15.46 1.47 -10.31
C ASP A 789 14.90 2.75 -10.96
N GLU A 790 13.95 3.44 -10.31
CA GLU A 790 13.38 4.69 -10.81
C GLU A 790 14.42 5.83 -10.87
N ILE A 791 15.55 5.71 -10.17
CA ILE A 791 16.68 6.64 -10.30
C ILE A 791 17.29 6.52 -11.71
N LEU A 792 17.42 5.30 -12.22
CA LEU A 792 17.97 5.01 -13.55
C LEU A 792 16.94 5.09 -14.65
N GLN A 793 15.70 4.73 -14.37
CA GLN A 793 14.64 4.73 -15.37
C GLN A 793 13.41 5.46 -14.80
N PRO A 794 13.47 6.81 -14.72
CA PRO A 794 12.33 7.58 -14.29
C PRO A 794 11.13 7.33 -15.23
N LYS A 795 9.91 7.39 -14.70
CA LYS A 795 8.67 7.16 -15.44
C LYS A 795 8.49 8.18 -16.56
N GLN A 796 8.07 7.73 -17.74
CA GLN A 796 7.83 8.59 -18.90
C GLN A 796 6.43 9.16 -18.92
#